data_AF-A0A7V3JLS5-F1
#
_entry.id   AF-A0A7V3JLS5-F1
#
_cell.length_a   1.000
_cell.length_b   1.000
_cell.length_c   1.000
_cell.angle_alpha   90.00
_cell.angle_beta   90.00
_cell.angle_gamma   90.00
#
_symmetry.space_group_name_H-M   'P 1'
#
loop_
_entity.id
_entity.type
_entity.pdbx_description
1 polymer ?
#
loop_
_entity_poly.entity_id
_entity_poly.type
_entity_poly.pdbx_seq_one_letter_code
_entity_poly.pdbx_strand_id
1 'polypeptide(L)'
;MTKLKACCAVLAGGLALGAIELPGGPLPQSAAGQSALPAAEAKAASLVPEAILVPAEPSYAEALAAREVRRYFYLRTGKLLPIVAEKGQNRPAIVVGSKQRPLVQVAAAGTPWQLNLAGLHPEEYLLAIRAPARPSEQPVLVVAGGDAVGTLYAAYRLAERLGVRFYLEGDVVPDTPVEPAIALPAPEGGKPLFGQRGIQPFHDFPEGPDWWNAEAYKAILVQLPKLRMNFFGLHTYPEGGVGPEPLVWIGRAEDLGEGPRVKASYPARHFTTLSGTWGYQAMKTSEYFFGAAALFDREDYGADYMRGMTPWPRTDADQNELFFRVGTLLADAFGLARRLGVRTCIGTETPLVIPTPVKQRLKAQGKDPADAKVVQGIYAAMFRRIVQTHPLDYYWFWTPEGWTWSAVSQKQIEETLADFRAAIGAAQEVKPPFTLATCGWVLGPPQQPGLFDQFLPKEMPMSCINRQVGHAPVEPGFAHVRGRPKWAIPWLEDDPALTSPQLWVGRMRKDAADSLQYGCTGLMGIHWRTRALGPNVSALAAAAWDQRAWNPAVNKNVVLPKPPEGPLGGQVAVFPKTDVADTEDDPLYLDVRYNTGGYVLEVPNGRYTVTLKLVEPHYNERGQRVFGAKVQGKTVFEHLDLVAKVGKNRALDYAVKDVEVTDGRLTVELTYEVEFPCIAALVVEGPATRKINCGGPAYRDYQADWPASTEGGRVHDRYLPNADFYADWCRAQFGPEAAQAAAAIFSRIDCRLPRPSDWVHGPGGIKPDTRPWSEVSKQYAFVEELAALRPRVRGPGNIERFEYWLNTFQYMRAMAKANCTWAQFNAALGKAKAEKDPAARKKLAQNSVLPLRRQLVAEVAELHRHLLATVSTTGEMGTVTNWQQHNLPEILGKPGVELAKLLDEPLPPDAQPTRQFIGPPRLVVPVVRTGLSAGERLVLSAVVLGAEVRALAVMWRPLGSGEFRSTRFEHAGRGAYAVSLPAEATQDDLEYYIEAQTDRGVLRFPATAPRLNQTVVVVRAR
;
A
#
# COMPACT_ATOMS: atom_id res chain seq x y z
N MET A 1 -0.86 3.80 34.11
CA MET A 1 0.15 4.15 35.15
C MET A 1 1.23 3.06 35.19
N THR A 2 2.35 3.32 35.86
CA THR A 2 3.40 2.40 36.39
C THR A 2 3.23 0.88 36.21
N LYS A 3 4.27 0.06 35.96
CA LYS A 3 5.73 0.27 35.78
C LYS A 3 6.37 -1.06 35.34
N LEU A 4 7.41 -1.05 34.49
CA LEU A 4 8.40 -2.15 34.43
C LEU A 4 9.74 -1.63 33.88
N LYS A 5 10.85 -1.99 34.54
CA LYS A 5 12.24 -1.67 34.16
C LYS A 5 13.23 -2.48 35.01
N ALA A 6 14.41 -2.75 34.44
CA ALA A 6 15.63 -3.30 35.07
C ALA A 6 15.58 -4.79 35.49
N CYS A 7 16.66 -5.58 35.37
CA CYS A 7 17.96 -5.35 34.70
C CYS A 7 18.72 -6.67 34.38
N CYS A 8 19.70 -6.58 33.48
CA CYS A 8 20.67 -7.65 33.13
C CYS A 8 22.01 -7.49 33.89
N ALA A 9 22.91 -8.49 33.83
CA ALA A 9 24.37 -8.34 33.58
C ALA A 9 25.15 -9.68 33.68
N VAL A 10 26.43 -9.68 33.24
CA VAL A 10 27.49 -10.73 33.39
C VAL A 10 27.27 -12.01 32.53
N LEU A 11 28.24 -12.70 31.89
CA LEU A 11 29.60 -12.47 31.31
C LEU A 11 29.86 -13.65 30.31
N ALA A 12 31.02 -13.87 29.66
CA ALA A 12 31.73 -13.09 28.63
C ALA A 12 33.06 -13.80 28.25
N GLY A 13 33.34 -13.99 26.95
CA GLY A 13 34.52 -14.72 26.41
C GLY A 13 34.09 -15.87 25.47
N GLY A 14 34.87 -16.33 24.48
CA GLY A 14 36.18 -15.88 23.96
C GLY A 14 36.77 -16.96 23.01
N LEU A 15 37.68 -16.57 22.08
CA LEU A 15 38.35 -17.45 21.06
C LEU A 15 37.41 -17.99 19.94
N ALA A 16 37.87 -18.42 18.75
CA ALA A 16 39.05 -18.04 17.95
C ALA A 16 38.85 -18.42 16.45
N LEU A 17 39.78 -17.96 15.60
CA LEU A 17 39.81 -18.09 14.13
C LEU A 17 39.72 -19.53 13.58
N GLY A 18 39.09 -19.67 12.41
CA GLY A 18 39.25 -20.80 11.48
C GLY A 18 38.71 -20.45 10.10
N ALA A 19 39.57 -20.42 9.07
CA ALA A 19 39.20 -20.09 7.69
C ALA A 19 39.51 -21.28 6.76
N ILE A 20 38.60 -21.60 5.84
CA ILE A 20 38.77 -22.58 4.77
C ILE A 20 38.19 -21.98 3.48
N GLU A 21 38.88 -22.19 2.36
CA GLU A 21 38.59 -21.60 1.05
C GLU A 21 38.05 -22.63 0.04
N LEU A 22 37.16 -22.14 -0.84
CA LEU A 22 36.96 -22.62 -2.23
C LEU A 22 36.38 -24.06 -2.40
N PRO A 23 35.96 -24.48 -3.62
CA PRO A 23 35.97 -23.77 -4.91
C PRO A 23 34.57 -23.51 -5.52
N GLY A 24 34.55 -22.74 -6.61
CA GLY A 24 33.33 -22.47 -7.40
C GLY A 24 33.15 -23.40 -8.60
N GLY A 25 31.91 -23.49 -9.10
CA GLY A 25 31.52 -24.14 -10.36
C GLY A 25 30.32 -23.43 -10.99
N PRO A 26 30.12 -23.52 -12.32
CA PRO A 26 29.11 -22.74 -13.04
C PRO A 26 27.68 -23.30 -12.83
N LEU A 27 26.70 -22.40 -12.73
CA LEU A 27 25.28 -22.74 -12.66
C LEU A 27 24.75 -23.22 -14.04
N PRO A 28 23.99 -24.32 -14.12
CA PRO A 28 23.39 -24.79 -15.37
C PRO A 28 22.19 -23.94 -15.79
N GLN A 29 21.99 -23.82 -17.11
CA GLN A 29 20.83 -23.16 -17.71
C GLN A 29 19.61 -24.10 -17.65
N SER A 30 18.52 -23.67 -17.01
CA SER A 30 17.26 -24.43 -16.98
C SER A 30 16.34 -24.03 -18.14
N ALA A 31 16.11 -24.95 -19.09
CA ALA A 31 15.20 -24.73 -20.21
C ALA A 31 13.72 -24.77 -19.77
N ALA A 32 12.88 -23.92 -20.36
CA ALA A 32 11.43 -23.90 -20.10
C ALA A 32 10.69 -24.85 -21.06
N GLY A 33 10.05 -25.88 -20.50
CA GLY A 33 9.27 -26.86 -21.28
C GLY A 33 7.96 -26.28 -21.81
N GLN A 34 7.90 -25.98 -23.10
CA GLN A 34 6.65 -25.76 -23.84
C GLN A 34 6.19 -27.08 -24.50
N SER A 35 4.89 -27.33 -24.56
CA SER A 35 4.32 -28.45 -25.32
C SER A 35 4.37 -28.14 -26.82
N ALA A 36 5.50 -28.48 -27.46
CA ALA A 36 5.75 -28.15 -28.86
C ALA A 36 4.99 -29.05 -29.83
N LEU A 37 4.07 -28.46 -30.59
CA LEU A 37 3.93 -28.82 -32.01
C LEU A 37 5.12 -28.20 -32.77
N PRO A 38 5.56 -28.78 -33.90
CA PRO A 38 6.82 -28.40 -34.54
C PRO A 38 6.81 -26.96 -35.06
N ALA A 39 7.49 -26.08 -34.33
CA ALA A 39 7.66 -24.69 -34.72
C ALA A 39 8.81 -24.57 -35.72
N ALA A 40 8.48 -24.28 -36.99
CA ALA A 40 9.39 -23.49 -37.80
C ALA A 40 9.54 -22.10 -37.16
N GLU A 41 10.72 -21.48 -37.24
CA GLU A 41 10.98 -20.16 -36.65
C GLU A 41 10.14 -19.07 -37.33
N ALA A 42 8.93 -18.85 -36.81
CA ALA A 42 8.00 -17.84 -37.30
C ALA A 42 8.59 -16.45 -37.02
N LYS A 43 9.22 -15.85 -38.05
CA LYS A 43 9.76 -14.49 -38.03
C LYS A 43 8.70 -13.52 -37.50
N ALA A 44 8.97 -12.93 -36.32
CA ALA A 44 8.00 -12.12 -35.59
C ALA A 44 7.39 -11.03 -36.48
N ALA A 45 6.06 -10.90 -36.44
CA ALA A 45 5.36 -9.90 -37.23
C ALA A 45 5.75 -8.50 -36.75
N SER A 46 6.00 -7.58 -37.69
CA SER A 46 6.43 -6.22 -37.39
C SER A 46 5.69 -5.21 -38.27
N LEU A 47 5.41 -4.04 -37.70
CA LEU A 47 4.69 -2.92 -38.32
C LEU A 47 5.44 -1.62 -38.04
N VAL A 48 5.72 -0.83 -39.09
CA VAL A 48 6.07 0.60 -38.97
C VAL A 48 4.79 1.39 -39.26
N PRO A 49 4.05 1.90 -38.26
CA PRO A 49 2.77 2.56 -38.50
C PRO A 49 2.93 3.99 -39.04
N GLU A 50 2.02 4.40 -39.90
CA GLU A 50 1.89 5.75 -40.45
C GLU A 50 0.71 6.54 -39.86
N ALA A 51 -0.31 5.84 -39.35
CA ALA A 51 -1.50 6.43 -38.76
C ALA A 51 -2.11 5.54 -37.67
N ILE A 52 -2.97 6.13 -36.85
CA ILE A 52 -3.89 5.45 -35.94
C ILE A 52 -5.30 5.61 -36.52
N LEU A 53 -5.97 4.51 -36.82
CA LEU A 53 -7.33 4.46 -37.34
C LEU A 53 -8.31 4.21 -36.19
N VAL A 54 -9.35 5.03 -36.13
CA VAL A 54 -10.46 4.93 -35.17
C VAL A 54 -11.80 4.84 -35.90
N PRO A 55 -12.85 4.28 -35.25
CA PRO A 55 -14.23 4.40 -35.73
C PRO A 55 -14.60 5.86 -36.00
N ALA A 56 -15.56 6.10 -36.90
CA ALA A 56 -16.09 7.45 -37.15
C ALA A 56 -16.66 8.11 -35.89
N GLU A 57 -17.26 7.32 -35.01
CA GLU A 57 -17.84 7.76 -33.73
C GLU A 57 -17.33 6.91 -32.56
N PRO A 58 -16.10 7.20 -32.07
CA PRO A 58 -15.55 6.51 -30.91
C PRO A 58 -16.24 6.98 -29.64
N SER A 59 -16.40 6.06 -28.69
CA SER A 59 -16.73 6.38 -27.29
C SER A 59 -15.58 7.14 -26.62
N TYR A 60 -15.84 7.72 -25.44
CA TYR A 60 -14.79 8.40 -24.65
C TYR A 60 -13.56 7.51 -24.41
N ALA A 61 -13.77 6.24 -24.06
CA ALA A 61 -12.68 5.28 -23.80
C ALA A 61 -11.93 4.86 -25.08
N GLU A 62 -12.60 4.70 -26.23
CA GLU A 62 -11.93 4.44 -27.51
C GLU A 62 -11.12 5.67 -28.00
N ALA A 63 -11.65 6.88 -27.80
CA ALA A 63 -10.96 8.13 -28.13
C ALA A 63 -9.73 8.36 -27.22
N LEU A 64 -9.86 8.04 -25.93
CA LEU A 64 -8.75 8.02 -24.98
C LEU A 64 -7.70 6.97 -25.38
N ALA A 65 -8.12 5.73 -25.69
CA ALA A 65 -7.24 4.64 -26.09
C ALA A 65 -6.38 5.02 -27.31
N ALA A 66 -6.98 5.61 -28.35
CA ALA A 66 -6.25 6.05 -29.54
C ALA A 66 -5.25 7.18 -29.27
N ARG A 67 -5.58 8.11 -28.36
CA ARG A 67 -4.68 9.19 -27.94
C ARG A 67 -3.56 8.72 -27.03
N GLU A 68 -3.83 7.77 -26.13
CA GLU A 68 -2.80 7.13 -25.31
C GLU A 68 -1.85 6.26 -26.17
N VAL A 69 -2.34 5.54 -27.19
CA VAL A 69 -1.48 4.89 -28.21
C VAL A 69 -0.61 5.92 -28.93
N ARG A 70 -1.18 7.04 -29.41
CA ARG A 70 -0.42 8.15 -30.03
C ARG A 70 0.68 8.66 -29.10
N ARG A 71 0.33 8.89 -27.83
CA ARG A 71 1.20 9.45 -26.79
C ARG A 71 2.37 8.52 -26.46
N TYR A 72 2.15 7.25 -26.15
CA TYR A 72 3.27 6.35 -25.84
C TYR A 72 4.10 6.03 -27.08
N PHE A 73 3.50 5.92 -28.27
CA PHE A 73 4.29 5.77 -29.49
C PHE A 73 5.20 7.00 -29.72
N TYR A 74 4.69 8.22 -29.54
CA TYR A 74 5.51 9.45 -29.59
C TYR A 74 6.60 9.46 -28.51
N LEU A 75 6.27 9.24 -27.23
CA LEU A 75 7.21 9.22 -26.11
C LEU A 75 8.31 8.17 -26.23
N ARG A 76 8.07 7.10 -27.00
CA ARG A 76 9.01 5.99 -27.17
C ARG A 76 9.81 6.06 -28.47
N THR A 77 9.32 6.75 -29.51
CA THR A 77 9.92 6.74 -30.86
C THR A 77 10.23 8.14 -31.44
N GLY A 78 9.75 9.21 -30.80
CA GLY A 78 9.77 10.58 -31.33
C GLY A 78 8.76 10.85 -32.45
N LYS A 79 8.16 9.83 -33.06
CA LYS A 79 7.22 9.96 -34.19
C LYS A 79 5.79 10.16 -33.69
N LEU A 80 5.23 11.35 -33.88
CA LEU A 80 3.82 11.64 -33.61
C LEU A 80 2.94 11.10 -34.76
N LEU A 81 2.03 10.18 -34.47
CA LEU A 81 1.11 9.63 -35.47
C LEU A 81 -0.18 10.46 -35.59
N PRO A 82 -0.71 10.70 -36.80
CA PRO A 82 -2.06 11.24 -36.98
C PRO A 82 -3.12 10.21 -36.57
N ILE A 83 -4.19 10.69 -35.94
CA ILE A 83 -5.41 9.91 -35.68
C ILE A 83 -6.42 10.23 -36.78
N VAL A 84 -6.94 9.21 -37.45
CA VAL A 84 -7.80 9.33 -38.64
C VAL A 84 -9.08 8.49 -38.47
N ALA A 85 -10.23 9.08 -38.78
CA ALA A 85 -11.53 8.41 -38.69
C ALA A 85 -11.84 7.61 -39.97
N GLU A 86 -11.85 6.27 -39.83
CA GLU A 86 -12.43 5.18 -40.65
C GLU A 86 -12.39 5.18 -42.22
N LYS A 87 -12.13 6.29 -42.92
CA LYS A 87 -12.22 6.37 -44.39
C LYS A 87 -10.95 5.90 -45.12
N GLY A 88 -10.94 4.62 -45.49
CA GLY A 88 -10.44 4.14 -46.79
C GLY A 88 -8.93 4.25 -47.07
N GLN A 89 -8.08 4.42 -46.06
CA GLN A 89 -6.63 4.53 -46.26
C GLN A 89 -5.94 3.17 -46.11
N ASN A 90 -5.65 2.52 -47.24
CA ASN A 90 -4.78 1.35 -47.31
C ASN A 90 -3.31 1.75 -47.05
N ARG A 91 -2.93 1.85 -45.78
CA ARG A 91 -1.59 2.22 -45.30
C ARG A 91 -1.21 1.41 -44.05
N PRO A 92 0.09 1.28 -43.72
CA PRO A 92 0.52 0.70 -42.45
C PRO A 92 -0.08 1.45 -41.26
N ALA A 93 -0.89 0.79 -40.42
CA ALA A 93 -1.67 1.49 -39.40
C ALA A 93 -1.97 0.68 -38.13
N ILE A 94 -2.21 1.40 -37.04
CA ILE A 94 -2.77 0.85 -35.79
C ILE A 94 -4.28 1.07 -35.81
N VAL A 95 -5.08 0.01 -35.70
CA VAL A 95 -6.55 0.07 -35.63
C VAL A 95 -6.99 -0.05 -34.17
N VAL A 96 -7.71 0.93 -33.66
CA VAL A 96 -8.15 0.99 -32.24
C VAL A 96 -9.68 1.04 -32.15
N GLY A 97 -10.30 0.09 -31.46
CA GLY A 97 -11.76 0.05 -31.26
C GLY A 97 -12.27 -1.28 -30.68
N SER A 98 -13.53 -1.36 -30.25
CA SER A 98 -14.09 -2.63 -29.76
C SER A 98 -14.41 -3.63 -30.88
N LYS A 99 -14.53 -4.94 -30.57
CA LYS A 99 -14.77 -6.02 -31.54
C LYS A 99 -16.04 -5.88 -32.39
N GLN A 100 -16.99 -5.04 -31.95
CA GLN A 100 -18.25 -4.76 -32.65
C GLN A 100 -18.10 -3.68 -33.73
N ARG A 101 -16.98 -2.94 -33.78
CA ARG A 101 -16.75 -1.85 -34.73
C ARG A 101 -16.44 -2.39 -36.14
N PRO A 102 -17.09 -1.87 -37.21
CA PRO A 102 -16.82 -2.33 -38.58
C PRO A 102 -15.34 -2.27 -38.98
N LEU A 103 -14.64 -1.15 -38.70
CA LEU A 103 -13.20 -1.01 -38.87
C LEU A 103 -12.38 -2.19 -38.27
N VAL A 104 -12.74 -2.63 -37.06
CA VAL A 104 -12.03 -3.68 -36.31
C VAL A 104 -12.34 -5.06 -36.89
N GLN A 105 -13.58 -5.29 -37.32
CA GLN A 105 -14.00 -6.52 -37.99
C GLN A 105 -13.33 -6.67 -39.37
N VAL A 106 -13.27 -5.59 -40.16
CA VAL A 106 -12.55 -5.55 -41.45
C VAL A 106 -11.05 -5.77 -41.25
N ALA A 107 -10.44 -5.17 -40.22
CA ALA A 107 -9.04 -5.36 -39.88
C ALA A 107 -8.70 -6.77 -39.36
N ALA A 108 -9.71 -7.60 -39.08
CA ALA A 108 -9.57 -8.99 -38.64
C ALA A 108 -10.07 -10.03 -39.65
N ALA A 109 -10.69 -9.61 -40.75
CA ALA A 109 -11.30 -10.52 -41.71
C ALA A 109 -10.27 -11.45 -42.38
N GLY A 110 -10.54 -12.76 -42.36
CA GLY A 110 -9.68 -13.78 -42.96
C GLY A 110 -8.42 -14.11 -42.16
N THR A 111 -8.28 -13.62 -40.92
CA THR A 111 -7.10 -13.92 -40.09
C THR A 111 -7.30 -15.16 -39.21
N PRO A 112 -6.25 -15.92 -38.88
CA PRO A 112 -6.35 -17.09 -37.99
C PRO A 112 -6.88 -16.76 -36.58
N TRP A 113 -6.79 -15.50 -36.16
CA TRP A 113 -7.22 -15.01 -34.85
C TRP A 113 -8.58 -14.29 -34.86
N GLN A 114 -9.29 -14.25 -36.00
CA GLN A 114 -10.61 -13.63 -36.12
C GLN A 114 -11.63 -14.19 -35.11
N LEU A 115 -11.59 -15.50 -34.84
CA LEU A 115 -12.45 -16.14 -33.84
C LEU A 115 -12.12 -15.71 -32.40
N ASN A 116 -10.83 -15.49 -32.09
CA ASN A 116 -10.40 -15.02 -30.78
C ASN A 116 -10.91 -13.60 -30.51
N LEU A 117 -10.86 -12.71 -31.52
CA LEU A 117 -11.44 -11.38 -31.47
C LEU A 117 -12.98 -11.43 -31.27
N ALA A 118 -13.67 -12.28 -32.02
CA ALA A 118 -15.11 -12.47 -31.88
C ALA A 118 -15.49 -12.99 -30.48
N GLY A 119 -14.64 -13.79 -29.86
CA GLY A 119 -14.83 -14.37 -28.53
C GLY A 119 -14.72 -13.40 -27.34
N LEU A 120 -13.98 -12.29 -27.46
CA LEU A 120 -13.66 -11.41 -26.30
C LEU A 120 -14.90 -10.97 -25.52
N HIS A 121 -14.93 -11.24 -24.22
CA HIS A 121 -15.95 -10.74 -23.29
C HIS A 121 -15.68 -9.26 -22.91
N PRO A 122 -16.62 -8.58 -22.23
CA PRO A 122 -16.36 -7.26 -21.62
C PRO A 122 -15.04 -7.22 -20.84
N GLU A 123 -14.35 -6.09 -20.89
CA GLU A 123 -12.99 -5.86 -20.36
C GLU A 123 -11.86 -6.73 -20.94
N GLU A 124 -12.11 -7.82 -21.69
CA GLU A 124 -11.06 -8.61 -22.36
C GLU A 124 -10.47 -7.87 -23.58
N TYR A 125 -9.24 -8.21 -23.97
CA TYR A 125 -8.55 -7.57 -25.11
C TYR A 125 -7.76 -8.53 -26.02
N LEU A 126 -7.45 -8.06 -27.23
CA LEU A 126 -6.55 -8.67 -28.19
C LEU A 126 -5.61 -7.62 -28.82
N LEU A 127 -4.32 -7.94 -28.87
CA LEU A 127 -3.32 -7.28 -29.72
C LEU A 127 -2.88 -8.26 -30.82
N ALA A 128 -3.02 -7.89 -32.10
CA ALA A 128 -2.63 -8.77 -33.20
C ALA A 128 -2.20 -7.99 -34.45
N ILE A 129 -1.12 -8.43 -35.10
CA ILE A 129 -0.72 -7.90 -36.42
C ILE A 129 -1.35 -8.78 -37.51
N ARG A 130 -2.04 -8.15 -38.46
CA ARG A 130 -2.43 -8.73 -39.74
C ARG A 130 -1.32 -8.47 -40.75
N ALA A 131 -0.65 -9.53 -41.21
CA ALA A 131 0.23 -9.47 -42.37
C ALA A 131 -0.61 -9.32 -43.67
N PRO A 132 -0.07 -8.71 -44.74
CA PRO A 132 -0.74 -8.65 -46.03
C PRO A 132 -1.06 -10.03 -46.59
N ALA A 133 -2.33 -10.29 -46.92
CA ALA A 133 -2.73 -11.51 -47.62
C ALA A 133 -2.51 -11.39 -49.14
N ARG A 134 -2.37 -10.17 -49.65
CA ARG A 134 -2.13 -9.82 -51.06
C ARG A 134 -1.13 -8.65 -51.14
N PRO A 135 -0.32 -8.51 -52.21
CA PRO A 135 0.63 -7.39 -52.36
C PRO A 135 -0.01 -6.00 -52.37
N SER A 136 -1.31 -5.92 -52.65
CA SER A 136 -2.09 -4.68 -52.61
C SER A 136 -2.60 -4.30 -51.22
N GLU A 137 -2.40 -5.12 -50.20
CA GLU A 137 -2.85 -4.85 -48.82
C GLU A 137 -1.70 -4.38 -47.94
N GLN A 138 -1.98 -3.46 -47.01
CA GLN A 138 -1.00 -3.00 -46.04
C GLN A 138 -1.17 -3.71 -44.67
N PRO A 139 -0.07 -3.89 -43.92
CA PRO A 139 -0.09 -4.50 -42.59
C PRO A 139 -0.80 -3.60 -41.58
N VAL A 140 -1.57 -4.19 -40.67
CA VAL A 140 -2.24 -3.45 -39.60
C VAL A 140 -2.09 -4.12 -38.24
N LEU A 141 -1.94 -3.33 -37.19
CA LEU A 141 -1.97 -3.77 -35.80
C LEU A 141 -3.36 -3.49 -35.24
N VAL A 142 -4.11 -4.53 -34.91
CA VAL A 142 -5.39 -4.41 -34.20
C VAL A 142 -5.12 -4.30 -32.69
N VAL A 143 -5.70 -3.27 -32.08
CA VAL A 143 -5.70 -2.95 -30.66
C VAL A 143 -7.17 -2.91 -30.22
N ALA A 144 -7.71 -4.05 -29.82
CA ALA A 144 -9.16 -4.21 -29.66
C ALA A 144 -9.56 -4.81 -28.31
N GLY A 145 -10.71 -4.36 -27.80
CA GLY A 145 -11.38 -4.96 -26.66
C GLY A 145 -12.67 -5.68 -27.03
N GLY A 146 -13.17 -6.53 -26.12
CA GLY A 146 -14.55 -7.01 -26.17
C GLY A 146 -15.58 -5.89 -25.96
N ASP A 147 -15.16 -4.78 -25.35
CA ASP A 147 -15.87 -3.51 -25.24
C ASP A 147 -14.88 -2.31 -25.31
N ALA A 148 -15.36 -1.11 -24.99
CA ALA A 148 -14.56 0.12 -24.99
C ALA A 148 -13.51 0.20 -23.85
N VAL A 149 -13.74 -0.46 -22.71
CA VAL A 149 -12.81 -0.48 -21.56
C VAL A 149 -11.68 -1.49 -21.83
N GLY A 150 -12.00 -2.67 -22.35
CA GLY A 150 -11.00 -3.61 -22.87
C GLY A 150 -10.16 -3.02 -24.00
N THR A 151 -10.72 -2.11 -24.81
CA THR A 151 -9.96 -1.38 -25.85
C THR A 151 -8.94 -0.42 -25.23
N LEU A 152 -9.28 0.23 -24.12
CA LEU A 152 -8.37 1.06 -23.34
C LEU A 152 -7.26 0.20 -22.67
N TYR A 153 -7.61 -0.98 -22.16
CA TYR A 153 -6.63 -1.94 -21.64
C TYR A 153 -5.68 -2.49 -22.73
N ALA A 154 -6.17 -2.68 -23.96
CA ALA A 154 -5.36 -3.03 -25.11
C ALA A 154 -4.30 -1.94 -25.42
N ALA A 155 -4.72 -0.68 -25.42
CA ALA A 155 -3.82 0.47 -25.63
C ALA A 155 -2.71 0.53 -24.58
N TYR A 156 -3.03 0.31 -23.30
CA TYR A 156 -2.02 0.29 -22.24
C TYR A 156 -1.13 -0.96 -22.27
N ARG A 157 -1.64 -2.13 -22.68
CA ARG A 157 -0.77 -3.29 -22.96
C ARG A 157 0.19 -3.03 -24.11
N LEU A 158 -0.22 -2.29 -25.15
CA LEU A 158 0.69 -1.87 -26.22
C LEU A 158 1.77 -0.92 -25.67
N ALA A 159 1.45 -0.02 -24.76
CA ALA A 159 2.43 0.83 -24.08
C ALA A 159 3.43 0.00 -23.24
N GLU A 160 2.97 -1.04 -22.54
CA GLU A 160 3.84 -1.99 -21.84
C GLU A 160 4.82 -2.72 -22.78
N ARG A 161 4.36 -3.07 -23.98
CA ARG A 161 5.20 -3.66 -25.05
C ARG A 161 6.24 -2.68 -25.59
N LEU A 162 5.98 -1.38 -25.57
CA LEU A 162 6.96 -0.32 -25.86
C LEU A 162 7.88 0.01 -24.66
N GLY A 163 7.72 -0.68 -23.53
CA GLY A 163 8.56 -0.57 -22.34
C GLY A 163 8.07 0.40 -21.26
N VAL A 164 6.87 0.98 -21.39
CA VAL A 164 6.28 1.87 -20.38
C VAL A 164 5.76 1.05 -19.19
N ARG A 165 5.83 1.57 -17.97
CA ARG A 165 5.17 1.00 -16.78
C ARG A 165 4.31 2.05 -16.08
N PHE A 166 3.30 1.59 -15.34
CA PHE A 166 2.27 2.42 -14.73
C PHE A 166 2.18 2.17 -13.23
N TYR A 167 1.99 3.23 -12.47
CA TYR A 167 1.90 3.25 -11.00
C TYR A 167 0.94 4.37 -10.57
N LEU A 168 0.57 4.44 -9.28
CA LEU A 168 -0.41 5.45 -8.81
C LEU A 168 0.13 6.88 -8.92
N GLU A 169 1.44 7.08 -8.77
CA GLU A 169 2.09 8.38 -8.86
C GLU A 169 2.32 8.88 -10.29
N GLY A 170 2.32 8.00 -11.30
CA GLY A 170 2.70 8.39 -12.65
C GLY A 170 3.10 7.27 -13.61
N ASP A 171 3.53 7.70 -14.80
CA ASP A 171 3.98 6.83 -15.90
C ASP A 171 5.51 6.76 -15.91
N VAL A 172 6.09 5.55 -15.85
CA VAL A 172 7.54 5.36 -16.05
C VAL A 172 7.81 5.08 -17.52
N VAL A 173 8.35 6.10 -18.19
CA VAL A 173 8.79 6.04 -19.58
C VAL A 173 10.32 5.84 -19.62
N PRO A 174 10.84 4.82 -20.34
CA PRO A 174 12.29 4.63 -20.47
C PRO A 174 13.01 5.79 -21.15
N ASP A 175 14.13 6.22 -20.57
CA ASP A 175 14.94 7.35 -21.04
C ASP A 175 15.47 7.22 -22.48
N THR A 176 15.70 5.99 -22.95
CA THR A 176 16.26 5.70 -24.28
C THR A 176 15.13 5.43 -25.27
N PRO A 177 15.07 6.09 -26.45
CA PRO A 177 14.07 5.81 -27.47
C PRO A 177 14.23 4.41 -28.08
N VAL A 178 13.23 3.97 -28.83
CA VAL A 178 13.25 2.77 -29.68
C VAL A 178 12.85 3.14 -31.10
N GLU A 179 13.19 2.27 -32.05
CA GLU A 179 12.76 2.40 -33.45
C GLU A 179 11.23 2.55 -33.59
N PRO A 180 10.74 3.26 -34.62
CA PRO A 180 9.30 3.46 -34.87
C PRO A 180 8.61 2.20 -35.43
N ALA A 181 8.97 1.02 -34.94
CA ALA A 181 8.48 -0.29 -35.33
C ALA A 181 7.89 -1.05 -34.13
N ILE A 182 6.70 -1.61 -34.30
CA ILE A 182 6.04 -2.46 -33.30
C ILE A 182 6.19 -3.91 -33.74
N ALA A 183 6.75 -4.76 -32.89
CA ALA A 183 6.87 -6.20 -33.13
C ALA A 183 5.96 -6.99 -32.17
N LEU A 184 5.20 -7.94 -32.71
CA LEU A 184 4.45 -8.95 -31.95
C LEU A 184 4.79 -10.35 -32.49
N PRO A 185 5.44 -11.24 -31.71
CA PRO A 185 5.75 -12.60 -32.14
C PRO A 185 4.51 -13.44 -32.46
N ALA A 186 3.41 -13.21 -31.76
CA ALA A 186 2.12 -13.86 -31.93
C ALA A 186 0.98 -12.93 -31.47
N PRO A 187 -0.28 -13.20 -31.83
CA PRO A 187 -1.44 -12.52 -31.24
C PRO A 187 -1.47 -12.69 -29.71
N GLU A 188 -1.69 -11.60 -28.99
CA GLU A 188 -1.73 -11.56 -27.52
C GLU A 188 -3.13 -11.20 -27.04
N GLY A 189 -3.83 -12.19 -26.47
CA GLY A 189 -5.09 -11.98 -25.75
C GLY A 189 -4.86 -11.71 -24.26
N GLY A 190 -5.73 -10.92 -23.64
CA GLY A 190 -5.77 -10.71 -22.19
C GLY A 190 -7.18 -10.85 -21.64
N LYS A 191 -7.31 -11.60 -20.53
CA LYS A 191 -8.55 -11.84 -19.80
C LYS A 191 -8.28 -11.61 -18.30
N PRO A 192 -9.11 -10.82 -17.58
CA PRO A 192 -8.93 -10.63 -16.16
C PRO A 192 -9.36 -11.90 -15.38
N LEU A 193 -8.67 -12.19 -14.28
CA LEU A 193 -9.01 -13.29 -13.38
C LEU A 193 -10.07 -12.87 -12.33
N PHE A 194 -10.17 -11.57 -12.06
CA PHE A 194 -11.15 -10.97 -11.16
C PHE A 194 -11.98 -9.93 -11.91
N GLY A 195 -13.30 -9.95 -11.70
CA GLY A 195 -14.24 -8.99 -12.30
C GLY A 195 -14.17 -7.59 -11.70
N GLN A 196 -13.77 -7.48 -10.42
CA GLN A 196 -13.38 -6.20 -9.80
C GLN A 196 -11.88 -6.20 -9.48
N ARG A 197 -11.18 -5.12 -9.81
CA ARG A 197 -9.73 -4.98 -9.66
C ARG A 197 -9.44 -3.53 -9.29
N GLY A 198 -8.76 -3.24 -8.19
CA GLY A 198 -8.66 -1.85 -7.77
C GLY A 198 -7.87 -1.54 -6.51
N ILE A 199 -8.18 -0.36 -5.97
CA ILE A 199 -7.58 0.18 -4.74
C ILE A 199 -8.67 0.62 -3.76
N GLN A 200 -8.29 0.65 -2.49
CA GLN A 200 -9.03 1.28 -1.41
C GLN A 200 -8.09 2.23 -0.64
N PRO A 201 -7.89 3.48 -1.10
CA PRO A 201 -7.27 4.50 -0.26
C PRO A 201 -8.13 4.76 0.99
N PHE A 202 -7.50 4.84 2.16
CA PHE A 202 -8.18 4.88 3.45
C PHE A 202 -8.10 6.27 4.12
N HIS A 203 -9.20 6.74 4.72
CA HIS A 203 -9.28 8.05 5.36
C HIS A 203 -8.98 7.95 6.88
N ASP A 204 -8.04 8.80 7.35
CA ASP A 204 -7.48 8.85 8.71
C ASP A 204 -6.18 9.70 8.83
N PHE A 205 -5.26 9.59 7.86
CA PHE A 205 -3.84 10.02 7.94
C PHE A 205 -3.40 10.96 6.80
N PRO A 206 -2.43 11.88 7.03
CA PRO A 206 -1.95 12.82 6.02
C PRO A 206 -1.14 12.18 4.87
N GLU A 207 -0.63 10.96 5.05
CA GLU A 207 -0.03 10.15 3.99
C GLU A 207 -1.04 9.73 2.89
N GLY A 208 -2.34 9.78 3.20
CA GLY A 208 -3.41 9.21 2.41
C GLY A 208 -4.36 10.22 1.74
N PRO A 209 -5.59 9.81 1.39
CA PRO A 209 -6.60 10.62 0.71
C PRO A 209 -7.11 11.86 1.48
N ASP A 210 -6.87 11.98 2.78
CA ASP A 210 -7.21 13.17 3.59
C ASP A 210 -6.63 14.47 3.01
N TRP A 211 -5.50 14.37 2.31
CA TRP A 211 -4.79 15.49 1.67
C TRP A 211 -4.97 15.53 0.15
N TRP A 212 -5.87 14.71 -0.41
CA TRP A 212 -6.13 14.69 -1.85
C TRP A 212 -7.13 15.79 -2.26
N ASN A 213 -6.68 16.65 -3.16
CA ASN A 213 -7.53 17.64 -3.85
C ASN A 213 -8.10 17.03 -5.15
N ALA A 214 -8.98 17.77 -5.84
CA ALA A 214 -9.59 17.31 -7.10
C ALA A 214 -8.56 16.80 -8.13
N GLU A 215 -7.43 17.49 -8.27
CA GLU A 215 -6.34 17.07 -9.16
C GLU A 215 -5.70 15.73 -8.75
N ALA A 216 -5.59 15.47 -7.44
CA ALA A 216 -5.02 14.22 -6.92
C ALA A 216 -5.98 13.04 -7.15
N TYR A 217 -7.26 13.18 -6.78
CA TYR A 217 -8.29 12.18 -7.09
C TYR A 217 -8.32 11.86 -8.60
N LYS A 218 -8.30 12.88 -9.46
CA LYS A 218 -8.30 12.69 -10.92
C LYS A 218 -7.01 12.07 -11.45
N ALA A 219 -5.85 12.39 -10.90
CA ALA A 219 -4.58 11.75 -11.27
C ALA A 219 -4.61 10.23 -10.95
N ILE A 220 -5.02 9.87 -9.74
CA ILE A 220 -5.16 8.47 -9.29
C ILE A 220 -6.18 7.71 -10.15
N LEU A 221 -7.36 8.27 -10.37
CA LEU A 221 -8.43 7.63 -11.16
C LEU A 221 -8.01 7.38 -12.62
N VAL A 222 -7.16 8.21 -13.22
CA VAL A 222 -6.60 8.00 -14.56
C VAL A 222 -5.53 6.89 -14.58
N GLN A 223 -4.85 6.63 -13.46
CA GLN A 223 -3.88 5.52 -13.35
C GLN A 223 -4.52 4.14 -13.18
N LEU A 224 -5.76 4.05 -12.68
CA LEU A 224 -6.44 2.76 -12.53
C LEU A 224 -6.62 2.00 -13.85
N PRO A 225 -7.18 2.56 -14.93
CA PRO A 225 -7.28 1.82 -16.19
C PRO A 225 -5.92 1.52 -16.83
N LYS A 226 -4.87 2.29 -16.52
CA LYS A 226 -3.47 2.02 -16.93
C LYS A 226 -2.92 0.77 -16.24
N LEU A 227 -3.19 0.62 -14.96
CA LEU A 227 -3.01 -0.61 -14.17
C LEU A 227 -4.02 -1.72 -14.53
N ARG A 228 -4.92 -1.48 -15.49
CA ARG A 228 -6.05 -2.37 -15.88
C ARG A 228 -6.98 -2.72 -14.71
N MET A 229 -7.10 -1.79 -13.77
CA MET A 229 -8.07 -1.76 -12.67
C MET A 229 -9.37 -1.08 -13.11
N ASN A 230 -10.47 -1.40 -12.44
CA ASN A 230 -11.83 -0.91 -12.67
C ASN A 230 -12.59 -0.58 -11.36
N PHE A 231 -11.93 -0.48 -10.20
CA PHE A 231 -12.58 -0.23 -8.91
C PHE A 231 -11.81 0.78 -8.04
N PHE A 232 -12.53 1.68 -7.39
CA PHE A 232 -12.05 2.65 -6.42
C PHE A 232 -13.02 2.71 -5.23
N GLY A 233 -12.54 2.38 -4.03
CA GLY A 233 -13.34 2.40 -2.79
C GLY A 233 -12.76 3.31 -1.72
N LEU A 234 -13.62 3.89 -0.87
CA LEU A 234 -13.23 4.71 0.28
C LEU A 234 -13.92 4.23 1.56
N HIS A 235 -13.23 4.41 2.69
CA HIS A 235 -13.79 4.30 4.04
C HIS A 235 -14.40 5.63 4.51
N THR A 236 -15.29 5.59 5.52
CA THR A 236 -15.72 6.79 6.29
C THR A 236 -15.87 6.43 7.77
N TYR A 237 -15.09 7.06 8.64
CA TYR A 237 -15.33 7.04 10.08
C TYR A 237 -16.51 7.96 10.44
N PRO A 238 -17.56 7.45 11.11
CA PRO A 238 -18.64 8.27 11.67
C PRO A 238 -18.19 8.98 12.97
N GLU A 239 -19.13 9.53 13.74
CA GLU A 239 -18.80 10.25 14.98
C GLU A 239 -18.17 9.31 16.02
N GLY A 240 -16.94 9.60 16.45
CA GLY A 240 -16.17 8.71 17.32
C GLY A 240 -14.91 9.37 17.87
N GLY A 241 -13.84 8.59 18.06
CA GLY A 241 -12.56 9.08 18.56
C GLY A 241 -11.70 9.84 17.53
N VAL A 242 -12.07 9.79 16.25
CA VAL A 242 -11.26 10.31 15.13
C VAL A 242 -12.09 11.13 14.14
N GLY A 243 -13.23 10.58 13.70
CA GLY A 243 -14.26 11.28 12.92
C GLY A 243 -15.16 12.20 13.77
N PRO A 244 -16.30 12.68 13.23
CA PRO A 244 -16.88 12.24 11.97
C PRO A 244 -16.21 12.86 10.74
N GLU A 245 -16.15 12.07 9.68
CA GLU A 245 -15.57 12.45 8.39
C GLU A 245 -16.64 13.00 7.43
N PRO A 246 -16.29 13.95 6.53
CA PRO A 246 -17.24 14.61 5.64
C PRO A 246 -17.62 13.81 4.38
N LEU A 247 -17.06 12.61 4.17
CA LEU A 247 -17.28 11.83 2.96
C LEU A 247 -18.74 11.35 2.81
N VAL A 248 -19.33 10.83 3.90
CA VAL A 248 -20.75 10.47 3.98
C VAL A 248 -21.47 11.39 4.96
N TRP A 249 -22.48 12.10 4.47
CA TRP A 249 -23.38 12.92 5.30
C TRP A 249 -24.47 12.05 5.91
N ILE A 250 -24.63 12.11 7.22
CA ILE A 250 -25.65 11.39 8.00
C ILE A 250 -26.67 12.41 8.53
N GLY A 251 -27.90 12.40 8.02
CA GLY A 251 -28.89 13.41 8.39
C GLY A 251 -30.33 12.97 8.14
N ARG A 252 -31.28 13.84 8.46
CA ARG A 252 -32.73 13.57 8.35
C ARG A 252 -33.26 14.02 6.99
N ALA A 253 -34.43 13.52 6.58
CA ALA A 253 -35.04 13.92 5.30
C ALA A 253 -35.30 15.44 5.21
N GLU A 254 -35.69 16.06 6.32
CA GLU A 254 -35.87 17.51 6.46
C GLU A 254 -34.56 18.32 6.42
N ASP A 255 -33.41 17.69 6.70
CA ASP A 255 -32.08 18.33 6.65
C ASP A 255 -31.51 18.41 5.22
N LEU A 256 -32.14 17.75 4.22
CA LEU A 256 -31.73 17.76 2.81
C LEU A 256 -31.95 19.13 2.15
N GLY A 257 -30.99 19.58 1.35
CA GLY A 257 -31.09 20.77 0.50
C GLY A 257 -31.33 20.41 -0.97
N GLU A 258 -30.98 21.33 -1.87
CA GLU A 258 -31.04 21.12 -3.33
C GLU A 258 -29.66 20.74 -3.89
N GLY A 259 -29.64 19.76 -4.79
CA GLY A 259 -28.41 19.21 -5.36
C GLY A 259 -27.43 18.77 -4.26
N PRO A 260 -26.17 19.25 -4.27
CA PRO A 260 -25.20 18.87 -3.24
C PRO A 260 -25.36 19.58 -1.89
N ARG A 261 -26.23 20.59 -1.77
CA ARG A 261 -26.41 21.37 -0.53
C ARG A 261 -27.23 20.61 0.52
N VAL A 262 -27.01 20.97 1.78
CA VAL A 262 -27.79 20.51 2.94
C VAL A 262 -28.24 21.72 3.76
N LYS A 263 -29.41 21.61 4.40
CA LYS A 263 -29.96 22.64 5.28
C LYS A 263 -29.35 22.57 6.68
N ALA A 264 -29.02 21.37 7.15
CA ALA A 264 -28.32 21.14 8.39
C ALA A 264 -27.36 19.93 8.28
N SER A 265 -26.32 19.94 9.10
CA SER A 265 -25.31 18.88 9.16
C SER A 265 -24.74 18.77 10.58
N TYR A 266 -23.42 18.69 10.71
CA TYR A 266 -22.66 18.52 11.95
C TYR A 266 -21.18 18.88 11.66
N PRO A 267 -20.36 19.27 12.66
CA PRO A 267 -18.92 19.43 12.47
C PRO A 267 -18.28 18.12 12.02
N ALA A 268 -17.53 18.16 10.93
CA ALA A 268 -16.81 17.02 10.35
C ALA A 268 -15.43 17.48 9.85
N ARG A 269 -14.46 16.57 9.69
CA ARG A 269 -13.12 16.86 9.15
C ARG A 269 -12.40 15.62 8.62
N HIS A 270 -11.39 15.84 7.80
CA HIS A 270 -10.26 14.93 7.58
C HIS A 270 -9.00 15.55 8.22
N PHE A 271 -7.85 14.88 8.16
CA PHE A 271 -6.60 15.32 8.77
C PHE A 271 -6.13 16.69 8.25
N THR A 272 -5.73 17.55 9.18
CA THR A 272 -5.01 18.81 8.92
C THR A 272 -3.88 18.97 9.91
N THR A 273 -2.88 19.80 9.59
CA THR A 273 -1.75 20.04 10.50
C THR A 273 -2.14 20.67 11.85
N LEU A 274 -3.34 21.22 11.98
CA LEU A 274 -3.86 21.77 13.24
C LEU A 274 -4.99 20.92 13.88
N SER A 275 -5.43 19.80 13.29
CA SER A 275 -6.59 19.05 13.81
C SER A 275 -6.28 18.16 15.01
N GLY A 276 -5.10 17.51 15.03
CA GLY A 276 -4.68 16.58 16.09
C GLY A 276 -5.55 15.32 16.20
N THR A 277 -5.08 14.22 15.63
CA THR A 277 -5.67 12.87 15.70
C THR A 277 -4.55 11.83 15.73
N TRP A 278 -4.83 10.55 16.05
CA TRP A 278 -3.90 9.42 15.88
C TRP A 278 -2.46 9.63 16.42
N GLY A 279 -2.29 10.34 17.53
CA GLY A 279 -0.98 10.62 18.11
C GLY A 279 -0.17 11.76 17.47
N TYR A 280 -0.69 12.40 16.41
CA TYR A 280 -0.12 13.61 15.81
C TYR A 280 -0.48 14.83 16.66
N GLN A 281 0.52 15.65 16.99
CA GLN A 281 0.34 16.90 17.72
C GLN A 281 0.01 18.04 16.76
N ALA A 282 -1.09 18.76 17.03
CA ALA A 282 -1.48 19.95 16.27
C ALA A 282 -0.36 21.00 16.31
N MET A 283 0.22 21.31 15.15
CA MET A 283 1.41 22.15 15.01
C MET A 283 1.38 22.88 13.66
N LYS A 284 1.65 24.18 13.68
CA LYS A 284 1.74 25.00 12.47
C LYS A 284 2.88 24.52 11.56
N THR A 285 2.67 24.50 10.25
CA THR A 285 3.73 24.10 9.31
C THR A 285 4.95 25.04 9.31
N SER A 286 4.79 26.32 9.69
CA SER A 286 5.94 27.22 9.95
C SER A 286 6.82 26.79 11.12
N GLU A 287 6.28 26.01 12.07
CA GLU A 287 7.02 25.54 13.24
C GLU A 287 7.91 24.32 12.91
N TYR A 288 7.73 23.69 11.75
CA TYR A 288 8.50 22.51 11.30
C TYR A 288 10.01 22.79 11.11
N PHE A 289 10.82 21.76 11.35
CA PHE A 289 12.28 21.77 11.33
C PHE A 289 12.89 21.25 10.02
N PHE A 290 14.22 21.33 9.91
CA PHE A 290 15.04 20.79 8.81
C PHE A 290 14.64 21.28 7.40
N GLY A 291 13.99 22.45 7.31
CA GLY A 291 13.46 23.01 6.07
C GLY A 291 12.09 22.49 5.63
N ALA A 292 11.48 21.54 6.36
CA ALA A 292 10.20 20.93 6.00
C ALA A 292 9.04 21.94 5.87
N ALA A 293 9.10 23.07 6.58
CA ALA A 293 8.13 24.17 6.45
C ALA A 293 7.95 24.67 5.01
N ALA A 294 8.98 24.57 4.16
CA ALA A 294 8.94 25.02 2.77
C ALA A 294 8.02 24.17 1.87
N LEU A 295 7.62 22.96 2.30
CA LEU A 295 6.70 22.09 1.56
C LEU A 295 5.26 22.62 1.46
N PHE A 296 4.86 23.56 2.33
CA PHE A 296 3.45 23.87 2.60
C PHE A 296 3.10 25.32 2.30
N ASP A 297 1.94 25.58 1.69
CA ASP A 297 1.45 26.93 1.36
C ASP A 297 1.04 27.72 2.61
N ARG A 298 0.44 27.06 3.61
CA ARG A 298 -0.19 27.67 4.79
C ARG A 298 0.03 26.89 6.08
N GLU A 299 -0.35 27.48 7.21
CA GLU A 299 -0.18 26.88 8.56
C GLU A 299 -1.09 25.69 8.84
N ASP A 300 -2.31 25.72 8.28
CA ASP A 300 -3.41 24.75 8.42
C ASP A 300 -3.51 23.84 7.18
N TYR A 301 -2.40 23.16 6.85
CA TYR A 301 -2.33 22.33 5.66
C TYR A 301 -3.22 21.08 5.74
N GLY A 302 -3.76 20.69 4.58
CA GLY A 302 -4.74 19.64 4.36
C GLY A 302 -5.46 19.88 3.03
N ALA A 303 -6.51 19.11 2.72
CA ALA A 303 -7.23 19.28 1.46
C ALA A 303 -8.02 20.61 1.36
N ASP A 304 -8.15 21.13 0.13
CA ASP A 304 -8.67 22.47 -0.17
C ASP A 304 -10.15 22.67 0.18
N TYR A 305 -10.96 21.60 0.20
CA TYR A 305 -12.36 21.70 0.62
C TYR A 305 -12.49 22.13 2.08
N MET A 306 -11.51 21.82 2.94
CA MET A 306 -11.46 22.26 4.34
C MET A 306 -10.86 23.67 4.54
N ARG A 307 -10.41 24.35 3.48
CA ARG A 307 -9.72 25.65 3.60
C ARG A 307 -10.66 26.68 4.27
N GLY A 308 -10.21 27.23 5.40
CA GLY A 308 -10.96 28.14 6.28
C GLY A 308 -11.73 27.48 7.43
N MET A 309 -11.77 26.13 7.50
CA MET A 309 -12.63 25.36 8.41
C MET A 309 -11.83 24.53 9.43
N THR A 310 -10.62 24.99 9.77
CA THR A 310 -9.65 24.27 10.60
C THR A 310 -9.59 24.86 12.02
N PRO A 311 -9.46 24.06 13.11
CA PRO A 311 -9.39 22.58 13.19
C PRO A 311 -10.74 21.85 13.13
N TRP A 312 -11.84 22.61 13.08
CA TRP A 312 -13.22 22.18 12.85
C TRP A 312 -14.01 23.34 12.21
N PRO A 313 -15.07 23.07 11.41
CA PRO A 313 -16.05 24.07 10.99
C PRO A 313 -16.64 24.81 12.21
N ARG A 314 -16.74 26.15 12.14
CA ARG A 314 -17.06 26.99 13.32
C ARG A 314 -18.54 27.33 13.46
N THR A 315 -19.26 27.33 12.35
CA THR A 315 -20.69 27.67 12.26
C THR A 315 -21.44 26.59 11.47
N ASP A 316 -22.76 26.55 11.60
CA ASP A 316 -23.61 25.62 10.81
C ASP A 316 -23.51 25.90 9.30
N ALA A 317 -23.20 27.14 8.92
CA ALA A 317 -22.89 27.50 7.54
C ALA A 317 -21.59 26.84 7.05
N ASP A 318 -20.53 26.85 7.86
CA ASP A 318 -19.26 26.17 7.53
C ASP A 318 -19.45 24.65 7.40
N GLN A 319 -20.24 24.05 8.32
CA GLN A 319 -20.54 22.61 8.29
C GLN A 319 -21.28 22.23 6.99
N ASN A 320 -22.33 22.99 6.64
CA ASN A 320 -23.11 22.76 5.42
C ASN A 320 -22.27 23.01 4.14
N GLU A 321 -21.37 24.00 4.16
CA GLU A 321 -20.47 24.32 3.05
C GLU A 321 -19.36 23.26 2.88
N LEU A 322 -18.85 22.65 3.96
CA LEU A 322 -17.93 21.51 3.89
C LEU A 322 -18.57 20.33 3.14
N PHE A 323 -19.78 19.94 3.53
CA PHE A 323 -20.51 18.86 2.87
C PHE A 323 -20.89 19.19 1.42
N PHE A 324 -21.15 20.46 1.10
CA PHE A 324 -21.33 20.94 -0.28
C PHE A 324 -20.04 20.75 -1.10
N ARG A 325 -18.89 21.24 -0.61
CA ARG A 325 -17.59 21.13 -1.30
C ARG A 325 -17.16 19.69 -1.54
N VAL A 326 -17.31 18.81 -0.54
CA VAL A 326 -17.02 17.37 -0.71
C VAL A 326 -18.01 16.74 -1.70
N GLY A 327 -19.29 17.12 -1.66
CA GLY A 327 -20.27 16.70 -2.67
C GLY A 327 -19.87 17.07 -4.10
N THR A 328 -19.38 18.29 -4.32
CA THR A 328 -18.85 18.76 -5.62
C THR A 328 -17.58 18.02 -6.04
N LEU A 329 -16.65 17.76 -5.11
CA LEU A 329 -15.44 16.98 -5.36
C LEU A 329 -15.77 15.57 -5.85
N LEU A 330 -16.69 14.87 -5.16
CA LEU A 330 -17.12 13.52 -5.54
C LEU A 330 -17.86 13.53 -6.89
N ALA A 331 -18.70 14.53 -7.17
CA ALA A 331 -19.40 14.64 -8.45
C ALA A 331 -18.44 14.69 -9.65
N ASP A 332 -17.38 15.50 -9.55
CA ASP A 332 -16.36 15.66 -10.58
C ASP A 332 -15.42 14.44 -10.68
N ALA A 333 -14.90 13.98 -9.54
CA ALA A 333 -13.99 12.83 -9.47
C ALA A 333 -14.69 11.52 -9.93
N PHE A 334 -15.84 11.17 -9.36
CA PHE A 334 -16.56 9.95 -9.74
C PHE A 334 -17.25 10.09 -11.11
N GLY A 335 -17.53 11.32 -11.55
CA GLY A 335 -17.90 11.64 -12.94
C GLY A 335 -16.78 11.39 -13.95
N LEU A 336 -15.50 11.49 -13.55
CA LEU A 336 -14.37 10.99 -14.34
C LEU A 336 -14.22 9.47 -14.22
N ALA A 337 -14.33 8.90 -13.02
CA ALA A 337 -14.22 7.45 -12.79
C ALA A 337 -15.17 6.65 -13.70
N ARG A 338 -16.46 7.02 -13.73
CA ARG A 338 -17.48 6.41 -14.60
C ARG A 338 -17.11 6.48 -16.08
N ARG A 339 -16.52 7.58 -16.56
CA ARG A 339 -16.07 7.75 -17.96
C ARG A 339 -14.85 6.87 -18.30
N LEU A 340 -14.08 6.44 -17.31
CA LEU A 340 -12.93 5.55 -17.44
C LEU A 340 -13.28 4.06 -17.25
N GLY A 341 -14.53 3.73 -16.93
CA GLY A 341 -14.94 2.37 -16.55
C GLY A 341 -14.56 1.98 -15.11
N VAL A 342 -14.15 2.95 -14.28
CA VAL A 342 -13.85 2.73 -12.86
C VAL A 342 -15.13 2.88 -12.04
N ARG A 343 -15.52 1.80 -11.37
CA ARG A 343 -16.61 1.74 -10.41
C ARG A 343 -16.20 2.33 -9.08
N THR A 344 -17.16 2.93 -8.40
CA THR A 344 -16.96 3.79 -7.23
C THR A 344 -17.74 3.29 -6.02
N CYS A 345 -17.07 3.28 -4.86
CA CYS A 345 -17.66 2.86 -3.59
C CYS A 345 -17.28 3.82 -2.46
N ILE A 346 -18.25 4.10 -1.59
CA ILE A 346 -18.08 4.75 -0.28
C ILE A 346 -18.92 3.98 0.73
N GLY A 347 -18.68 4.15 2.03
CA GLY A 347 -19.48 3.48 3.05
C GLY A 347 -19.26 4.02 4.45
N THR A 348 -20.03 3.49 5.40
CA THR A 348 -19.94 3.82 6.84
C THR A 348 -19.85 2.53 7.65
N GLU A 349 -19.39 2.64 8.89
CA GLU A 349 -19.53 1.55 9.88
C GLU A 349 -21.01 1.16 10.10
N THR A 350 -21.23 -0.10 10.47
CA THR A 350 -22.50 -0.69 10.90
C THR A 350 -22.32 -1.38 12.27
N PRO A 351 -23.18 -1.12 13.28
CA PRO A 351 -24.35 -0.25 13.26
C PRO A 351 -24.04 1.23 13.02
N LEU A 352 -24.98 1.97 12.41
CA LEU A 352 -24.76 3.36 12.02
C LEU A 352 -24.62 4.28 13.24
N VAL A 353 -23.43 4.85 13.45
CA VAL A 353 -23.21 5.85 14.50
C VAL A 353 -23.72 7.23 14.05
N ILE A 354 -25.02 7.47 14.23
CA ILE A 354 -25.68 8.75 13.97
C ILE A 354 -24.99 9.88 14.78
N PRO A 355 -24.53 11.00 14.18
CA PRO A 355 -23.86 12.07 14.91
C PRO A 355 -24.74 12.74 15.99
N THR A 356 -24.12 13.26 17.04
CA THR A 356 -24.76 13.84 18.22
C THR A 356 -25.66 15.04 17.91
N PRO A 357 -25.28 16.00 17.03
CA PRO A 357 -26.22 17.04 16.58
C PRO A 357 -27.46 16.48 15.89
N VAL A 358 -27.34 15.37 15.16
CA VAL A 358 -28.47 14.70 14.49
C VAL A 358 -29.34 13.96 15.51
N LYS A 359 -28.73 13.23 16.47
CA LYS A 359 -29.42 12.60 17.61
C LYS A 359 -30.22 13.64 18.42
N GLN A 360 -29.66 14.83 18.65
CA GLN A 360 -30.35 15.94 19.33
C GLN A 360 -31.56 16.44 18.53
N ARG A 361 -31.40 16.68 17.22
CA ARG A 361 -32.51 17.12 16.34
C ARG A 361 -33.63 16.07 16.20
N LEU A 362 -33.30 14.79 16.25
CA LEU A 362 -34.28 13.69 16.33
C LEU A 362 -35.07 13.70 17.65
N LYS A 363 -34.36 13.78 18.79
CA LYS A 363 -34.99 13.82 20.12
C LYS A 363 -35.88 15.05 20.32
N ALA A 364 -35.52 16.19 19.74
CA ALA A 364 -36.35 17.40 19.71
C ALA A 364 -37.69 17.23 18.94
N GLN A 365 -37.85 16.15 18.17
CA GLN A 365 -39.10 15.77 17.49
C GLN A 365 -39.80 14.58 18.16
N GLY A 366 -39.36 14.15 19.35
CA GLY A 366 -39.88 12.96 20.03
C GLY A 366 -39.49 11.63 19.38
N LYS A 367 -38.52 11.61 18.46
CA LYS A 367 -37.99 10.38 17.81
C LYS A 367 -36.84 9.82 18.64
N ASP A 368 -36.83 8.50 18.88
CA ASP A 368 -35.67 7.81 19.45
C ASP A 368 -34.64 7.48 18.35
N PRO A 369 -33.39 7.96 18.43
CA PRO A 369 -32.34 7.59 17.49
C PRO A 369 -31.97 6.09 17.47
N ALA A 370 -32.41 5.30 18.46
CA ALA A 370 -32.21 3.84 18.49
C ALA A 370 -33.36 3.04 17.84
N ASP A 371 -34.48 3.67 17.49
CA ASP A 371 -35.59 2.98 16.83
C ASP A 371 -35.26 2.59 15.38
N ALA A 372 -35.60 1.36 15.00
CA ALA A 372 -35.25 0.82 13.68
C ALA A 372 -35.93 1.55 12.50
N LYS A 373 -37.09 2.20 12.70
CA LYS A 373 -37.73 3.03 11.67
C LYS A 373 -37.12 4.43 11.60
N VAL A 374 -36.64 4.98 12.71
CA VAL A 374 -35.83 6.19 12.72
C VAL A 374 -34.50 5.96 12.01
N VAL A 375 -33.79 4.86 12.30
CA VAL A 375 -32.54 4.48 11.61
C VAL A 375 -32.78 4.23 10.11
N GLN A 376 -33.87 3.53 9.73
CA GLN A 376 -34.27 3.39 8.33
C GLN A 376 -34.46 4.76 7.66
N GLY A 377 -35.14 5.70 8.32
CA GLY A 377 -35.36 7.05 7.81
C GLY A 377 -34.07 7.86 7.61
N ILE A 378 -33.05 7.66 8.46
CA ILE A 378 -31.72 8.26 8.29
C ILE A 378 -31.01 7.67 7.07
N TYR A 379 -30.92 6.34 6.95
CA TYR A 379 -30.36 5.69 5.75
C TYR A 379 -31.08 6.13 4.47
N ALA A 380 -32.40 6.26 4.51
CA ALA A 380 -33.19 6.69 3.36
C ALA A 380 -32.95 8.17 2.99
N ALA A 381 -32.52 9.03 3.92
CA ALA A 381 -32.07 10.39 3.63
C ALA A 381 -30.62 10.42 3.10
N MET A 382 -29.72 9.60 3.68
CA MET A 382 -28.34 9.42 3.21
C MET A 382 -28.29 8.99 1.74
N PHE A 383 -29.05 7.94 1.39
CA PHE A 383 -29.10 7.41 0.03
C PHE A 383 -29.69 8.42 -0.97
N ARG A 384 -30.73 9.18 -0.57
CA ARG A 384 -31.26 10.29 -1.39
C ARG A 384 -30.18 11.35 -1.65
N ARG A 385 -29.41 11.76 -0.64
CA ARG A 385 -28.33 12.74 -0.83
C ARG A 385 -27.22 12.23 -1.75
N ILE A 386 -26.82 10.96 -1.63
CA ILE A 386 -25.81 10.35 -2.51
C ILE A 386 -26.27 10.46 -3.98
N VAL A 387 -27.51 10.07 -4.28
CA VAL A 387 -28.10 10.17 -5.62
C VAL A 387 -28.20 11.62 -6.12
N GLN A 388 -28.41 12.60 -5.23
CA GLN A 388 -28.43 14.03 -5.56
C GLN A 388 -27.04 14.67 -5.72
N THR A 389 -25.98 14.03 -5.24
CA THR A 389 -24.62 14.60 -5.20
C THR A 389 -23.70 14.02 -6.27
N HIS A 390 -23.55 12.70 -6.37
CA HIS A 390 -22.47 12.10 -7.15
C HIS A 390 -22.80 10.72 -7.76
N PRO A 391 -22.10 10.31 -8.83
CA PRO A 391 -22.05 8.92 -9.29
C PRO A 391 -21.60 7.98 -8.17
N LEU A 392 -22.35 6.90 -7.92
CA LEU A 392 -21.91 5.81 -7.06
C LEU A 392 -22.36 4.47 -7.65
N ASP A 393 -21.54 3.43 -7.52
CA ASP A 393 -21.84 2.06 -7.99
C ASP A 393 -22.15 1.11 -6.82
N TYR A 394 -21.50 1.32 -5.67
CA TYR A 394 -21.67 0.51 -4.46
C TYR A 394 -21.71 1.35 -3.18
N TYR A 395 -22.49 0.92 -2.18
CA TYR A 395 -22.42 1.43 -0.81
C TYR A 395 -21.93 0.34 0.14
N TRP A 396 -20.85 0.60 0.88
CA TRP A 396 -20.29 -0.33 1.85
C TRP A 396 -20.83 -0.15 3.27
N PHE A 397 -21.08 -1.28 3.94
CA PHE A 397 -21.21 -1.36 5.39
C PHE A 397 -19.93 -1.94 5.99
N TRP A 398 -19.30 -1.19 6.90
CA TRP A 398 -18.06 -1.57 7.57
C TRP A 398 -18.34 -2.25 8.91
N THR A 399 -17.92 -3.50 9.07
CA THR A 399 -18.00 -4.18 10.39
C THR A 399 -17.14 -3.44 11.40
N PRO A 400 -17.52 -3.30 12.68
CA PRO A 400 -16.76 -2.48 13.63
C PRO A 400 -15.31 -2.96 13.78
N GLU A 401 -14.34 -2.04 13.79
CA GLU A 401 -12.91 -2.34 13.84
C GLU A 401 -12.54 -3.35 14.93
N GLY A 402 -13.08 -3.17 16.14
CA GLY A 402 -12.81 -4.04 17.29
C GLY A 402 -13.08 -5.53 17.07
N TRP A 403 -13.91 -5.90 16.08
CA TRP A 403 -14.17 -7.31 15.72
C TRP A 403 -12.94 -8.02 15.14
N THR A 404 -11.91 -7.32 14.66
CA THR A 404 -10.65 -7.98 14.26
C THR A 404 -9.70 -8.25 15.44
N TRP A 405 -9.94 -7.63 16.60
CA TRP A 405 -9.05 -7.69 17.77
C TRP A 405 -9.66 -8.41 18.98
N SER A 406 -10.99 -8.58 19.04
CA SER A 406 -11.68 -9.16 20.19
C SER A 406 -12.89 -10.03 19.83
N ALA A 407 -13.33 -10.84 20.80
CA ALA A 407 -14.52 -11.69 20.64
C ALA A 407 -15.81 -10.84 20.61
N VAL A 408 -16.64 -11.06 19.59
CA VAL A 408 -17.89 -10.31 19.39
C VAL A 408 -19.01 -10.92 20.23
N SER A 409 -19.74 -10.09 20.98
CA SER A 409 -20.89 -10.54 21.77
C SER A 409 -22.15 -10.70 20.92
N GLN A 410 -23.04 -11.62 21.33
CA GLN A 410 -24.32 -11.86 20.66
C GLN A 410 -25.15 -10.58 20.46
N LYS A 411 -25.15 -9.68 21.45
CA LYS A 411 -25.82 -8.37 21.36
C LYS A 411 -25.29 -7.52 20.19
N GLN A 412 -23.97 -7.43 20.02
CA GLN A 412 -23.37 -6.66 18.92
C GLN A 412 -23.74 -7.27 17.55
N ILE A 413 -23.82 -8.60 17.46
CA ILE A 413 -24.31 -9.29 16.27
C ILE A 413 -25.76 -8.89 15.98
N GLU A 414 -26.64 -8.93 16.99
CA GLU A 414 -28.06 -8.57 16.85
C GLU A 414 -28.27 -7.09 16.46
N GLU A 415 -27.49 -6.18 17.02
CA GLU A 415 -27.48 -4.75 16.67
C GLU A 415 -27.03 -4.55 15.21
N THR A 416 -25.96 -5.20 14.75
CA THR A 416 -25.51 -5.15 13.35
C THR A 416 -26.55 -5.75 12.38
N LEU A 417 -27.16 -6.88 12.74
CA LEU A 417 -28.22 -7.48 11.93
C LEU A 417 -29.49 -6.60 11.90
N ALA A 418 -29.78 -5.83 12.94
CA ALA A 418 -30.88 -4.86 12.94
C ALA A 418 -30.58 -3.64 12.03
N ASP A 419 -29.37 -3.11 12.08
CA ASP A 419 -28.92 -2.01 11.22
C ASP A 419 -28.97 -2.38 9.73
N PHE A 420 -28.53 -3.60 9.37
CA PHE A 420 -28.70 -4.13 8.01
C PHE A 420 -30.18 -4.17 7.56
N ARG A 421 -31.14 -4.54 8.42
CA ARG A 421 -32.58 -4.50 8.06
C ARG A 421 -33.04 -3.07 7.78
N ALA A 422 -32.60 -2.11 8.60
CA ALA A 422 -32.93 -0.70 8.41
C ALA A 422 -32.37 -0.16 7.09
N ALA A 423 -31.11 -0.46 6.77
CA ALA A 423 -30.46 -0.03 5.53
C ALA A 423 -31.03 -0.71 4.27
N ILE A 424 -31.33 -2.01 4.32
CA ILE A 424 -31.99 -2.74 3.23
C ILE A 424 -33.41 -2.18 3.00
N GLY A 425 -34.17 -1.91 4.07
CA GLY A 425 -35.49 -1.28 3.97
C GLY A 425 -35.43 0.13 3.35
N ALA A 426 -34.41 0.91 3.70
CA ALA A 426 -34.15 2.22 3.11
C ALA A 426 -33.78 2.13 1.61
N ALA A 427 -33.01 1.13 1.19
CA ALA A 427 -32.69 0.91 -0.22
C ALA A 427 -33.92 0.43 -1.02
N GLN A 428 -34.81 -0.37 -0.43
CA GLN A 428 -36.08 -0.79 -1.05
C GLN A 428 -37.06 0.39 -1.22
N GLU A 429 -37.07 1.34 -0.27
CA GLU A 429 -37.85 2.58 -0.32
C GLU A 429 -37.31 3.57 -1.37
N VAL A 430 -36.00 3.86 -1.34
CA VAL A 430 -35.36 4.90 -2.16
C VAL A 430 -35.03 4.41 -3.57
N LYS A 431 -34.77 3.11 -3.73
CA LYS A 431 -34.30 2.47 -4.97
C LYS A 431 -33.08 3.19 -5.59
N PRO A 432 -31.98 3.36 -4.83
CA PRO A 432 -30.77 3.98 -5.35
C PRO A 432 -30.18 3.16 -6.52
N PRO A 433 -29.40 3.79 -7.41
CA PRO A 433 -28.76 3.12 -8.55
C PRO A 433 -27.51 2.31 -8.15
N PHE A 434 -27.02 2.46 -6.91
CA PHE A 434 -25.89 1.71 -6.38
C PHE A 434 -26.34 0.42 -5.67
N THR A 435 -25.49 -0.61 -5.69
CA THR A 435 -25.74 -1.88 -4.99
C THR A 435 -25.18 -1.84 -3.57
N LEU A 436 -25.92 -2.34 -2.59
CA LEU A 436 -25.41 -2.48 -1.21
C LEU A 436 -24.35 -3.60 -1.14
N ALA A 437 -23.31 -3.43 -0.34
CA ALA A 437 -22.24 -4.40 -0.14
C ALA A 437 -21.74 -4.36 1.32
N THR A 438 -21.17 -5.44 1.85
CA THR A 438 -20.36 -5.37 3.09
C THR A 438 -18.89 -5.24 2.74
N CYS A 439 -18.13 -4.50 3.55
CA CYS A 439 -16.68 -4.52 3.53
C CYS A 439 -16.16 -4.40 4.95
N GLY A 440 -15.75 -5.50 5.57
CA GLY A 440 -15.38 -5.49 6.98
C GLY A 440 -13.89 -5.49 7.27
N TRP A 441 -13.54 -5.08 8.48
CA TRP A 441 -12.35 -5.55 9.20
C TRP A 441 -12.37 -7.09 9.39
N VAL A 442 -13.56 -7.70 9.29
CA VAL A 442 -13.81 -9.16 9.24
C VAL A 442 -14.93 -9.50 8.25
N LEU A 443 -14.95 -10.71 7.68
CA LEU A 443 -15.98 -11.16 6.72
C LEU A 443 -17.38 -11.30 7.36
N GLY A 444 -17.41 -11.55 8.66
CA GLY A 444 -18.54 -11.71 9.56
C GLY A 444 -18.00 -11.81 10.99
N PRO A 445 -18.83 -12.06 12.02
CA PRO A 445 -18.34 -12.26 13.38
C PRO A 445 -17.26 -13.35 13.41
N PRO A 446 -16.10 -13.17 14.09
CA PRO A 446 -14.99 -14.12 14.03
C PRO A 446 -15.35 -15.57 14.37
N GLN A 447 -16.32 -15.75 15.28
CA GLN A 447 -16.82 -17.07 15.70
C GLN A 447 -17.78 -17.70 14.68
N GLN A 448 -18.35 -16.91 13.75
CA GLN A 448 -19.26 -17.35 12.70
C GLN A 448 -19.07 -16.54 11.39
N PRO A 449 -17.92 -16.63 10.69
CA PRO A 449 -17.60 -15.74 9.56
C PRO A 449 -18.60 -15.82 8.38
N GLY A 450 -19.32 -16.94 8.26
CA GLY A 450 -20.36 -17.14 7.23
C GLY A 450 -21.74 -16.57 7.56
N LEU A 451 -21.98 -16.01 8.75
CA LEU A 451 -23.31 -15.56 9.20
C LEU A 451 -23.99 -14.60 8.20
N PHE A 452 -23.23 -13.63 7.71
CA PHE A 452 -23.76 -12.62 6.78
C PHE A 452 -24.12 -13.20 5.39
N ASP A 453 -23.52 -14.33 4.98
CA ASP A 453 -23.89 -14.99 3.72
C ASP A 453 -25.28 -15.64 3.79
N GLN A 454 -25.71 -16.04 4.98
CA GLN A 454 -27.03 -16.62 5.26
C GLN A 454 -28.11 -15.54 5.38
N PHE A 455 -27.73 -14.34 5.83
CA PHE A 455 -28.66 -13.26 6.17
C PHE A 455 -28.89 -12.24 5.04
N LEU A 456 -27.84 -11.86 4.31
CA LEU A 456 -27.92 -10.77 3.33
C LEU A 456 -28.47 -11.24 1.96
N PRO A 457 -29.24 -10.42 1.24
CA PRO A 457 -29.62 -10.65 -0.16
C PRO A 457 -28.41 -11.02 -1.03
N LYS A 458 -28.55 -11.99 -1.95
CA LYS A 458 -27.43 -12.62 -2.67
C LYS A 458 -26.81 -11.73 -3.75
N GLU A 459 -27.51 -10.71 -4.19
CA GLU A 459 -27.01 -9.63 -5.03
C GLU A 459 -25.96 -8.76 -4.32
N MET A 460 -25.99 -8.68 -2.98
CA MET A 460 -25.02 -7.90 -2.21
C MET A 460 -23.64 -8.58 -2.21
N PRO A 461 -22.58 -7.91 -2.72
CA PRO A 461 -21.21 -8.38 -2.55
C PRO A 461 -20.81 -8.45 -1.06
N MET A 462 -20.01 -9.45 -0.71
CA MET A 462 -19.31 -9.49 0.58
C MET A 462 -17.82 -9.29 0.38
N SER A 463 -17.22 -8.38 1.15
CA SER A 463 -15.77 -8.17 1.19
C SER A 463 -15.24 -7.98 2.61
N CYS A 464 -13.93 -8.18 2.75
CA CYS A 464 -13.19 -7.80 3.95
C CYS A 464 -11.71 -7.58 3.61
N ILE A 465 -11.05 -6.82 4.47
CA ILE A 465 -9.60 -6.64 4.45
C ILE A 465 -8.90 -7.81 5.15
N ASN A 466 -7.63 -8.10 4.82
CA ASN A 466 -6.86 -9.08 5.58
C ASN A 466 -6.72 -8.63 7.05
N ARG A 467 -6.80 -9.57 8.01
CA ARG A 467 -6.58 -9.26 9.44
C ARG A 467 -5.11 -8.97 9.75
N GLN A 468 -4.84 -8.48 10.96
CA GLN A 468 -3.47 -8.20 11.46
C GLN A 468 -2.69 -7.27 10.51
N VAL A 469 -3.31 -6.16 10.06
CA VAL A 469 -2.73 -5.15 9.15
C VAL A 469 -2.00 -5.78 7.94
N GLY A 470 -2.65 -6.74 7.29
CA GLY A 470 -2.13 -7.44 6.10
C GLY A 470 -1.20 -8.62 6.34
N HIS A 471 -0.71 -8.83 7.58
CA HIS A 471 0.20 -9.95 7.88
C HIS A 471 -0.54 -11.29 7.90
N ALA A 472 -1.83 -11.31 8.28
CA ALA A 472 -2.65 -12.50 8.06
C ALA A 472 -2.90 -12.74 6.54
N PRO A 473 -3.05 -14.01 6.10
CA PRO A 473 -3.55 -14.33 4.77
C PRO A 473 -4.97 -13.78 4.51
N VAL A 474 -5.39 -13.84 3.24
CA VAL A 474 -6.80 -13.63 2.84
C VAL A 474 -7.70 -14.56 3.65
N GLU A 475 -8.84 -14.06 4.11
CA GLU A 475 -9.78 -14.78 4.98
C GLU A 475 -10.34 -16.06 4.31
N PRO A 476 -9.96 -17.27 4.78
CA PRO A 476 -10.42 -18.53 4.18
C PRO A 476 -11.94 -18.72 4.23
N GLY A 477 -12.66 -17.99 5.09
CA GLY A 477 -14.12 -17.92 5.09
C GLY A 477 -14.74 -17.61 3.71
N PHE A 478 -14.03 -16.89 2.83
CA PHE A 478 -14.47 -16.69 1.44
C PHE A 478 -14.70 -18.01 0.69
N ALA A 479 -13.97 -19.08 1.00
CA ALA A 479 -14.13 -20.39 0.39
C ALA A 479 -15.47 -21.07 0.74
N HIS A 480 -16.19 -20.58 1.76
CA HIS A 480 -17.50 -21.10 2.19
C HIS A 480 -18.68 -20.25 1.71
N VAL A 481 -18.48 -18.96 1.40
CA VAL A 481 -19.53 -18.07 0.87
C VAL A 481 -19.98 -18.51 -0.54
N ARG A 482 -21.29 -18.54 -0.79
CA ARG A 482 -21.90 -19.10 -2.02
C ARG A 482 -22.99 -18.21 -2.63
N GLY A 483 -23.01 -18.13 -3.96
CA GLY A 483 -24.10 -17.52 -4.74
C GLY A 483 -24.09 -16.00 -4.81
N ARG A 484 -23.00 -15.33 -4.39
CA ARG A 484 -22.83 -13.87 -4.42
C ARG A 484 -21.42 -13.47 -4.90
N PRO A 485 -21.18 -12.21 -5.32
CA PRO A 485 -19.84 -11.68 -5.51
C PRO A 485 -19.06 -11.62 -4.18
N LYS A 486 -17.74 -11.81 -4.27
CA LYS A 486 -16.83 -11.86 -3.11
C LYS A 486 -15.56 -11.10 -3.42
N TRP A 487 -15.16 -10.11 -2.63
CA TRP A 487 -13.97 -9.31 -2.90
C TRP A 487 -12.97 -9.38 -1.75
N ALA A 488 -11.74 -9.80 -2.03
CA ALA A 488 -10.65 -9.79 -1.06
C ALA A 488 -9.90 -8.45 -1.13
N ILE A 489 -9.53 -7.89 0.03
CA ILE A 489 -8.80 -6.63 0.10
C ILE A 489 -7.49 -6.81 0.92
N PRO A 490 -6.44 -7.43 0.33
CA PRO A 490 -5.11 -7.41 0.92
C PRO A 490 -4.58 -5.98 1.14
N TRP A 491 -3.75 -5.82 2.16
CA TRP A 491 -3.10 -4.55 2.47
C TRP A 491 -1.83 -4.40 1.64
N LEU A 492 -1.68 -3.27 0.96
CA LEU A 492 -0.48 -2.95 0.19
C LEU A 492 0.67 -2.47 1.10
N GLU A 493 0.35 -2.06 2.33
CA GLU A 493 1.25 -1.62 3.41
C GLU A 493 0.52 -1.72 4.76
N ASP A 494 1.25 -1.79 5.89
CA ASP A 494 0.69 -1.60 7.24
C ASP A 494 0.91 -0.18 7.79
N ASP A 495 -0.06 0.29 8.56
CA ASP A 495 -0.09 1.61 9.20
C ASP A 495 0.85 1.74 10.42
N PRO A 496 1.07 0.72 11.28
CA PRO A 496 2.15 0.75 12.27
C PRO A 496 3.53 1.14 11.70
N ALA A 497 3.90 0.71 10.49
CA ALA A 497 5.15 1.09 9.83
C ALA A 497 4.97 2.06 8.65
N LEU A 498 3.95 2.93 8.70
CA LEU A 498 3.65 3.92 7.65
C LEU A 498 4.81 4.88 7.33
N THR A 499 5.74 5.10 8.26
CA THR A 499 6.96 5.90 8.02
C THR A 499 8.12 5.11 7.41
N SER A 500 8.06 3.78 7.30
CA SER A 500 9.10 2.94 6.66
C SER A 500 8.67 2.46 5.26
N PRO A 501 9.63 2.15 4.35
CA PRO A 501 9.31 1.45 3.11
C PRO A 501 8.86 0.01 3.37
N GLN A 502 7.92 -0.49 2.57
CA GLN A 502 7.34 -1.82 2.71
C GLN A 502 7.24 -2.49 1.35
N LEU A 503 8.15 -3.42 1.06
CA LEU A 503 8.18 -4.20 -0.18
C LEU A 503 7.52 -5.54 0.06
N TRP A 504 6.37 -5.81 -0.58
CA TRP A 504 5.49 -6.95 -0.32
C TRP A 504 5.05 -7.68 -1.60
N VAL A 505 5.88 -7.70 -2.65
CA VAL A 505 5.52 -8.30 -3.95
C VAL A 505 5.17 -9.79 -3.83
N GLY A 506 5.95 -10.56 -3.07
CA GLY A 506 5.68 -11.98 -2.82
C GLY A 506 4.40 -12.22 -2.02
N ARG A 507 4.06 -11.30 -1.10
CA ARG A 507 2.80 -11.29 -0.33
C ARG A 507 1.61 -10.99 -1.23
N MET A 508 1.68 -9.95 -2.06
CA MET A 508 0.62 -9.59 -3.01
C MET A 508 0.33 -10.71 -4.01
N ARG A 509 1.37 -11.44 -4.45
CA ARG A 509 1.20 -12.66 -5.26
C ARG A 509 0.47 -13.77 -4.49
N LYS A 510 0.83 -14.04 -3.23
CA LYS A 510 0.11 -15.05 -2.41
C LYS A 510 -1.33 -14.65 -2.15
N ASP A 511 -1.60 -13.40 -1.79
CA ASP A 511 -2.97 -12.92 -1.54
C ASP A 511 -3.84 -13.01 -2.82
N ALA A 512 -3.29 -12.68 -3.99
CA ALA A 512 -3.99 -12.86 -5.26
C ALA A 512 -4.21 -14.34 -5.64
N ALA A 513 -3.30 -15.24 -5.27
CA ALA A 513 -3.47 -16.69 -5.45
C ALA A 513 -4.55 -17.26 -4.53
N ASP A 514 -4.54 -16.91 -3.25
CA ASP A 514 -5.51 -17.35 -2.25
C ASP A 514 -6.91 -16.82 -2.56
N SER A 515 -7.01 -15.54 -2.95
CA SER A 515 -8.26 -14.94 -3.43
C SER A 515 -8.87 -15.71 -4.59
N LEU A 516 -8.05 -16.13 -5.56
CA LEU A 516 -8.50 -16.92 -6.70
C LEU A 516 -8.92 -18.34 -6.27
N GLN A 517 -8.14 -18.99 -5.41
CA GLN A 517 -8.43 -20.33 -4.88
C GLN A 517 -9.72 -20.38 -4.05
N TYR A 518 -10.01 -19.33 -3.26
CA TYR A 518 -11.25 -19.21 -2.51
C TYR A 518 -12.43 -18.74 -3.39
N GLY A 519 -12.21 -18.51 -4.69
CA GLY A 519 -13.21 -18.11 -5.66
C GLY A 519 -13.73 -16.69 -5.44
N CYS A 520 -12.87 -15.77 -5.00
CA CYS A 520 -13.19 -14.34 -4.97
C CYS A 520 -13.31 -13.81 -6.40
N THR A 521 -14.32 -12.97 -6.63
CA THR A 521 -14.61 -12.32 -7.91
C THR A 521 -14.05 -10.89 -7.98
N GLY A 522 -13.46 -10.40 -6.89
CA GLY A 522 -12.79 -9.10 -6.81
C GLY A 522 -11.50 -9.15 -5.98
N LEU A 523 -10.56 -8.29 -6.34
CA LEU A 523 -9.26 -8.13 -5.69
C LEU A 523 -8.88 -6.65 -5.65
N MET A 524 -8.82 -6.06 -4.46
CA MET A 524 -8.44 -4.64 -4.27
C MET A 524 -7.31 -4.51 -3.25
N GLY A 525 -6.57 -3.40 -3.27
CA GLY A 525 -5.52 -3.13 -2.28
C GLY A 525 -5.85 -1.96 -1.36
N ILE A 526 -5.89 -2.16 -0.04
CA ILE A 526 -5.99 -1.06 0.94
C ILE A 526 -4.62 -0.39 1.13
N HIS A 527 -4.58 0.96 1.15
CA HIS A 527 -3.35 1.75 1.26
C HIS A 527 -3.58 3.23 1.65
N TRP A 528 -2.47 3.95 1.84
CA TRP A 528 -2.41 5.41 1.99
C TRP A 528 -1.46 6.03 0.96
N ARG A 529 -0.20 5.60 0.99
CA ARG A 529 0.89 6.14 0.16
C ARG A 529 0.77 5.67 -1.29
N THR A 530 1.48 6.34 -2.20
CA THR A 530 1.42 6.06 -3.65
C THR A 530 2.76 5.53 -4.17
N ARG A 531 3.77 6.40 -4.34
CA ARG A 531 5.05 6.06 -4.97
C ARG A 531 5.84 4.97 -4.23
N ALA A 532 5.80 5.00 -2.90
CA ALA A 532 6.44 3.97 -2.08
C ALA A 532 5.86 2.56 -2.33
N LEU A 533 4.64 2.46 -2.84
CA LEU A 533 3.91 1.20 -3.09
C LEU A 533 3.90 0.78 -4.56
N GLY A 534 4.60 1.50 -5.45
CA GLY A 534 4.71 1.16 -6.88
C GLY A 534 4.96 -0.34 -7.14
N PRO A 535 5.89 -1.01 -6.43
CA PRO A 535 6.08 -2.47 -6.51
C PRO A 535 4.80 -3.25 -6.15
N ASN A 536 4.20 -2.97 -5.00
CA ASN A 536 3.10 -3.75 -4.43
C ASN A 536 1.82 -3.59 -5.25
N VAL A 537 1.47 -2.35 -5.65
CA VAL A 537 0.31 -2.05 -6.49
C VAL A 537 0.45 -2.69 -7.87
N SER A 538 1.64 -2.58 -8.49
CA SER A 538 1.90 -3.16 -9.80
C SER A 538 1.89 -4.70 -9.76
N ALA A 539 2.38 -5.31 -8.68
CA ALA A 539 2.32 -6.75 -8.47
C ALA A 539 0.87 -7.25 -8.29
N LEU A 540 0.05 -6.56 -7.49
CA LEU A 540 -1.37 -6.89 -7.30
C LEU A 540 -2.17 -6.71 -8.60
N ALA A 541 -1.93 -5.62 -9.33
CA ALA A 541 -2.53 -5.34 -10.63
C ALA A 541 -2.21 -6.44 -11.66
N ALA A 542 -0.94 -6.85 -11.77
CA ALA A 542 -0.54 -7.94 -12.67
C ALA A 542 -1.14 -9.29 -12.26
N ALA A 543 -1.16 -9.58 -10.95
CA ALA A 543 -1.73 -10.82 -10.41
C ALA A 543 -3.25 -10.92 -10.55
N ALA A 544 -3.94 -9.81 -10.81
CA ALA A 544 -5.36 -9.80 -11.16
C ALA A 544 -5.65 -10.24 -12.61
N TRP A 545 -4.61 -10.43 -13.43
CA TRP A 545 -4.70 -10.78 -14.86
C TRP A 545 -3.94 -12.06 -15.23
N ASP A 546 -2.76 -12.31 -14.66
CA ASP A 546 -2.02 -13.56 -14.89
C ASP A 546 -1.23 -14.01 -13.66
N GLN A 547 -1.31 -15.31 -13.39
CA GLN A 547 -0.62 -15.99 -12.30
C GLN A 547 0.14 -17.24 -12.76
N ARG A 548 0.06 -17.62 -14.04
CA ARG A 548 0.54 -18.91 -14.58
C ARG A 548 2.04 -19.15 -14.42
N ALA A 549 2.83 -18.08 -14.31
CA ALA A 549 4.28 -18.18 -14.17
C ALA A 549 4.75 -18.48 -12.73
N TRP A 550 3.91 -18.26 -11.71
CA TRP A 550 4.35 -18.23 -10.30
C TRP A 550 3.33 -18.76 -9.28
N ASN A 551 2.07 -19.02 -9.64
CA ASN A 551 1.09 -19.65 -8.75
C ASN A 551 1.08 -21.18 -8.93
N PRO A 552 1.46 -21.98 -7.92
CA PRO A 552 1.52 -23.44 -8.01
C PRO A 552 0.14 -24.10 -8.17
N ALA A 553 -0.96 -23.46 -7.74
CA ALA A 553 -2.31 -23.96 -7.93
C ALA A 553 -2.77 -23.88 -9.40
N VAL A 554 -2.18 -22.98 -10.19
CA VAL A 554 -2.43 -22.82 -11.63
C VAL A 554 -1.39 -23.58 -12.46
N ASN A 555 -0.14 -23.67 -11.98
CA ASN A 555 0.96 -24.31 -12.69
C ASN A 555 1.81 -25.20 -11.76
N LYS A 556 1.62 -26.52 -11.88
CA LYS A 556 2.30 -27.54 -11.06
C LYS A 556 3.82 -27.63 -11.28
N ASN A 557 4.36 -26.95 -12.30
CA ASN A 557 5.81 -26.89 -12.56
C ASN A 557 6.49 -25.75 -11.79
N VAL A 558 5.75 -24.92 -11.05
CA VAL A 558 6.33 -23.90 -10.17
C VAL A 558 6.94 -24.57 -8.94
N VAL A 559 8.27 -24.64 -8.89
CA VAL A 559 9.00 -25.04 -7.70
C VAL A 559 8.98 -23.89 -6.69
N LEU A 560 8.27 -24.07 -5.58
CA LEU A 560 8.34 -23.13 -4.46
C LEU A 560 9.71 -23.23 -3.77
N PRO A 561 10.32 -22.10 -3.35
CA PRO A 561 11.49 -22.15 -2.50
C PRO A 561 11.12 -22.83 -1.18
N LYS A 562 11.84 -23.89 -0.80
CA LYS A 562 11.61 -24.56 0.49
C LYS A 562 11.79 -23.53 1.64
N PRO A 563 10.97 -23.60 2.71
CA PRO A 563 11.22 -22.88 3.96
C PRO A 563 12.67 -23.08 4.44
N PRO A 564 13.34 -22.11 5.08
CA PRO A 564 14.50 -22.42 5.93
C PRO A 564 14.08 -23.34 7.09
N GLU A 565 15.06 -23.92 7.79
CA GLU A 565 14.79 -24.59 9.07
C GLU A 565 14.52 -23.55 10.18
N GLY A 566 13.56 -23.82 11.06
CA GLY A 566 13.33 -23.08 12.29
C GLY A 566 11.86 -22.87 12.68
N PRO A 567 11.57 -21.98 13.64
CA PRO A 567 10.22 -21.57 13.99
C PRO A 567 9.54 -20.81 12.84
N LEU A 568 8.25 -21.03 12.66
CA LEU A 568 7.40 -20.27 11.76
C LEU A 568 7.05 -18.90 12.39
N GLY A 569 8.07 -18.04 12.50
CA GLY A 569 8.00 -16.68 13.05
C GLY A 569 7.91 -16.63 14.57
N GLY A 570 7.26 -15.58 15.08
CA GLY A 570 6.91 -15.43 16.49
C GLY A 570 7.95 -14.77 17.39
N GLN A 571 7.48 -14.38 18.57
CA GLN A 571 8.15 -13.58 19.58
C GLN A 571 8.49 -14.42 20.81
N VAL A 572 9.39 -13.92 21.66
CA VAL A 572 9.84 -14.62 22.88
C VAL A 572 9.35 -13.86 24.11
N ALA A 573 8.78 -14.59 25.07
CA ALA A 573 8.51 -14.10 26.41
C ALA A 573 9.23 -14.97 27.43
N VAL A 574 9.78 -14.33 28.47
CA VAL A 574 10.57 -14.98 29.51
C VAL A 574 9.91 -14.69 30.85
N PHE A 575 9.68 -15.74 31.64
CA PHE A 575 8.94 -15.69 32.91
C PHE A 575 9.85 -16.09 34.09
N PRO A 576 10.91 -15.31 34.37
CA PRO A 576 11.93 -15.70 35.34
C PRO A 576 11.36 -15.70 36.77
N LYS A 577 11.76 -16.68 37.59
CA LYS A 577 11.31 -16.86 38.98
C LYS A 577 9.82 -17.21 39.09
N THR A 578 9.36 -18.08 38.20
CA THR A 578 8.05 -18.72 38.26
C THR A 578 8.28 -20.21 38.49
N ASP A 579 7.69 -20.77 39.55
CA ASP A 579 7.71 -22.22 39.76
C ASP A 579 6.67 -22.86 38.82
N VAL A 580 7.05 -23.92 38.09
CA VAL A 580 6.19 -24.61 37.11
C VAL A 580 5.87 -26.01 37.64
N ALA A 581 4.63 -26.23 38.06
CA ALA A 581 4.23 -27.54 38.56
C ALA A 581 4.00 -28.57 37.42
N ASP A 582 3.97 -29.84 37.79
CA ASP A 582 3.93 -31.03 36.90
C ASP A 582 5.20 -31.25 36.04
N THR A 583 6.33 -30.64 36.41
CA THR A 583 7.66 -30.91 35.83
C THR A 583 8.74 -30.97 36.93
N GLU A 584 9.89 -31.56 36.61
CA GLU A 584 11.15 -31.47 37.38
C GLU A 584 12.21 -30.62 36.63
N ASP A 585 11.81 -29.98 35.54
CA ASP A 585 12.68 -29.23 34.63
C ASP A 585 12.07 -27.87 34.25
N ASP A 586 11.67 -27.11 35.28
CA ASP A 586 11.09 -25.77 35.17
C ASP A 586 11.76 -24.85 34.13
N PRO A 587 13.11 -24.76 34.00
CA PRO A 587 13.75 -23.85 33.05
C PRO A 587 13.30 -24.03 31.60
N LEU A 588 12.93 -25.26 31.22
CA LEU A 588 12.40 -25.60 29.88
C LEU A 588 10.96 -25.07 29.64
N TYR A 589 10.34 -24.48 30.66
CA TYR A 589 9.00 -23.90 30.64
C TYR A 589 8.98 -22.42 31.08
N LEU A 590 10.14 -21.78 31.33
CA LEU A 590 10.23 -20.35 31.68
C LEU A 590 10.42 -19.45 30.45
N ASP A 591 11.13 -19.93 29.45
CA ASP A 591 11.19 -19.32 28.12
C ASP A 591 10.04 -19.90 27.28
N VAL A 592 9.28 -19.04 26.59
CA VAL A 592 8.27 -19.49 25.62
C VAL A 592 8.33 -18.68 24.34
N ARG A 593 8.25 -19.38 23.20
CA ARG A 593 7.91 -18.76 21.92
C ARG A 593 6.40 -18.65 21.81
N TYR A 594 5.91 -17.43 21.64
CA TYR A 594 4.50 -17.13 21.39
C TYR A 594 4.31 -16.43 20.05
N ASN A 595 3.07 -16.40 19.54
CA ASN A 595 2.75 -15.87 18.21
C ASN A 595 3.57 -16.56 17.10
N THR A 596 3.90 -17.85 17.28
CA THR A 596 4.54 -18.68 16.25
C THR A 596 3.50 -19.56 15.57
N GLY A 597 3.68 -19.79 14.26
CA GLY A 597 2.87 -20.74 13.49
C GLY A 597 3.32 -22.19 13.65
N GLY A 598 4.31 -22.46 14.52
CA GLY A 598 4.90 -23.78 14.74
C GLY A 598 6.39 -23.83 14.34
N TYR A 599 6.85 -24.96 13.81
CA TYR A 599 8.26 -25.22 13.47
C TYR A 599 8.38 -26.06 12.21
N VAL A 600 9.45 -25.87 11.44
CA VAL A 600 9.89 -26.80 10.39
C VAL A 600 11.32 -27.23 10.72
N LEU A 601 11.50 -28.52 11.01
CA LEU A 601 12.80 -29.13 11.30
C LEU A 601 13.25 -30.01 10.14
N GLU A 602 14.55 -29.98 9.84
CA GLU A 602 15.19 -30.84 8.85
C GLU A 602 15.67 -32.12 9.56
N VAL A 603 15.11 -33.25 9.13
CA VAL A 603 15.35 -34.57 9.70
C VAL A 603 15.30 -35.63 8.59
N PRO A 604 16.05 -36.74 8.69
CA PRO A 604 15.98 -37.82 7.71
C PRO A 604 14.56 -38.37 7.51
N ASN A 605 14.27 -38.93 6.33
CA ASN A 605 13.01 -39.63 6.10
C ASN A 605 12.84 -40.82 7.06
N GLY A 606 11.62 -41.05 7.56
CA GLY A 606 11.29 -42.12 8.50
C GLY A 606 10.12 -41.79 9.40
N ARG A 607 9.98 -42.55 10.50
CA ARG A 607 8.95 -42.34 11.52
C ARG A 607 9.53 -41.76 12.80
N TYR A 608 8.81 -40.82 13.39
CA TYR A 608 9.19 -40.07 14.58
C TYR A 608 8.11 -40.12 15.66
N THR A 609 8.53 -39.93 16.92
CA THR A 609 7.68 -39.40 17.99
C THR A 609 7.99 -37.92 18.15
N VAL A 610 6.95 -37.09 18.31
CA VAL A 610 7.06 -35.64 18.42
C VAL A 610 6.32 -35.18 19.67
N THR A 611 7.03 -34.62 20.64
CA THR A 611 6.43 -34.10 21.88
C THR A 611 6.43 -32.59 21.88
N LEU A 612 5.23 -32.01 21.89
CA LEU A 612 5.01 -30.57 22.09
C LEU A 612 4.97 -30.32 23.60
N LYS A 613 5.85 -29.46 24.13
CA LYS A 613 5.88 -29.06 25.54
C LYS A 613 5.27 -27.67 25.71
N LEU A 614 4.19 -27.57 26.49
CA LEU A 614 3.34 -26.39 26.61
C LEU A 614 3.22 -25.95 28.09
N VAL A 615 2.91 -24.67 28.29
CA VAL A 615 2.57 -24.06 29.59
C VAL A 615 1.82 -22.75 29.31
N GLU A 616 0.92 -22.35 30.22
CA GLU A 616 0.41 -20.98 30.26
C GLU A 616 1.07 -20.21 31.42
N PRO A 617 2.02 -19.30 31.15
CA PRO A 617 2.70 -18.52 32.19
C PRO A 617 2.13 -17.10 32.38
N HIS A 618 1.29 -16.62 31.46
CA HIS A 618 0.79 -15.23 31.46
C HIS A 618 -0.64 -15.13 31.98
N TYR A 619 -1.57 -15.88 31.41
CA TYR A 619 -3.01 -15.74 31.65
C TYR A 619 -3.51 -16.53 32.86
N ASN A 620 -4.54 -15.99 33.53
CA ASN A 620 -5.07 -16.50 34.80
C ASN A 620 -6.45 -17.16 34.63
N GLU A 621 -7.21 -16.81 33.59
CA GLU A 621 -8.62 -17.19 33.43
C GLU A 621 -8.83 -18.02 32.16
N ARG A 622 -9.92 -18.80 32.15
CA ARG A 622 -10.30 -19.65 31.01
C ARG A 622 -10.71 -18.81 29.81
N GLY A 623 -10.45 -19.32 28.61
CA GLY A 623 -10.72 -18.65 27.34
C GLY A 623 -9.79 -17.49 26.99
N GLN A 624 -8.79 -17.16 27.84
CA GLN A 624 -7.85 -16.07 27.57
C GLN A 624 -6.79 -16.44 26.52
N ARG A 625 -6.42 -17.72 26.40
CA ARG A 625 -5.63 -18.27 25.29
C ARG A 625 -6.18 -19.62 24.86
N VAL A 626 -6.54 -19.74 23.58
CA VAL A 626 -7.08 -20.95 22.95
C VAL A 626 -6.44 -21.12 21.57
N PHE A 627 -5.86 -22.30 21.31
CA PHE A 627 -5.22 -22.61 20.02
C PHE A 627 -5.25 -24.10 19.68
N GLY A 628 -5.07 -24.39 18.40
CA GLY A 628 -4.89 -25.74 17.86
C GLY A 628 -3.44 -26.05 17.53
N ALA A 629 -3.12 -27.33 17.33
CA ALA A 629 -1.83 -27.80 16.86
C ALA A 629 -1.96 -29.01 15.92
N LYS A 630 -1.07 -29.09 14.91
CA LYS A 630 -0.90 -30.25 14.03
C LYS A 630 0.56 -30.64 13.89
N VAL A 631 0.84 -31.90 13.59
CA VAL A 631 2.19 -32.40 13.26
C VAL A 631 2.10 -33.25 11.99
N GLN A 632 2.89 -32.91 10.96
CA GLN A 632 2.75 -33.45 9.59
C GLN A 632 1.29 -33.44 9.09
N GLY A 633 0.56 -32.35 9.36
CA GLY A 633 -0.85 -32.19 9.01
C GLY A 633 -1.85 -32.98 9.88
N LYS A 634 -1.41 -33.93 10.70
CA LYS A 634 -2.24 -34.68 11.66
C LYS A 634 -2.54 -33.79 12.88
N THR A 635 -3.82 -33.49 13.10
CA THR A 635 -4.29 -32.75 14.29
C THR A 635 -3.86 -33.43 15.58
N VAL A 636 -3.35 -32.63 16.52
CA VAL A 636 -3.04 -33.03 17.91
C VAL A 636 -4.15 -32.57 18.86
N PHE A 637 -4.60 -31.33 18.69
CA PHE A 637 -5.74 -30.71 19.35
C PHE A 637 -6.21 -29.51 18.51
N GLU A 638 -7.49 -29.12 18.62
CA GLU A 638 -8.08 -28.04 17.82
C GLU A 638 -8.36 -26.78 18.63
N HIS A 639 -8.82 -26.95 19.88
CA HIS A 639 -9.33 -25.89 20.76
C HIS A 639 -8.74 -26.01 22.18
N LEU A 640 -7.41 -25.94 22.32
CA LEU A 640 -6.73 -26.10 23.62
C LEU A 640 -6.68 -24.78 24.40
N ASP A 641 -7.52 -24.69 25.43
CA ASP A 641 -7.36 -23.75 26.55
C ASP A 641 -6.46 -24.38 27.63
N LEU A 642 -5.25 -23.85 27.78
CA LEU A 642 -4.27 -24.34 28.76
C LEU A 642 -4.71 -24.10 30.22
N VAL A 643 -5.41 -22.98 30.51
CA VAL A 643 -5.90 -22.63 31.84
C VAL A 643 -7.07 -23.51 32.26
N ALA A 644 -7.95 -23.88 31.31
CA ALA A 644 -9.00 -24.86 31.56
C ALA A 644 -8.47 -26.30 31.64
N LYS A 645 -7.38 -26.62 30.92
CA LYS A 645 -6.86 -27.99 30.80
C LYS A 645 -5.95 -28.42 31.96
N VAL A 646 -5.00 -27.57 32.37
CA VAL A 646 -4.10 -27.82 33.51
C VAL A 646 -4.10 -26.67 34.52
N GLY A 647 -4.28 -25.43 34.06
CA GLY A 647 -4.14 -24.22 34.87
C GLY A 647 -2.87 -23.46 34.55
N LYS A 648 -2.72 -22.29 35.17
CA LYS A 648 -1.54 -21.44 35.02
C LYS A 648 -0.29 -22.09 35.65
N ASN A 649 0.88 -21.86 35.05
CA ASN A 649 2.20 -22.33 35.51
C ASN A 649 2.26 -23.86 35.73
N ARG A 650 1.63 -24.63 34.83
CA ARG A 650 1.68 -26.10 34.85
C ARG A 650 2.11 -26.64 33.49
N ALA A 651 3.05 -27.58 33.50
CA ALA A 651 3.58 -28.21 32.31
C ALA A 651 2.53 -29.14 31.67
N LEU A 652 2.45 -29.12 30.34
CA LEU A 652 1.57 -29.99 29.57
C LEU A 652 2.26 -30.49 28.30
N ASP A 653 2.45 -31.80 28.23
CA ASP A 653 3.12 -32.47 27.12
C ASP A 653 2.14 -33.23 26.22
N TYR A 654 2.25 -33.03 24.91
CA TYR A 654 1.50 -33.79 23.90
C TYR A 654 2.46 -34.58 23.00
N ALA A 655 2.59 -35.88 23.24
CA ALA A 655 3.40 -36.80 22.45
C ALA A 655 2.61 -37.42 21.28
N VAL A 656 2.98 -37.07 20.05
CA VAL A 656 2.42 -37.59 18.80
C VAL A 656 3.32 -38.71 18.28
N LYS A 657 2.82 -39.94 18.23
CA LYS A 657 3.54 -41.10 17.71
C LYS A 657 3.27 -41.34 16.22
N ASP A 658 4.19 -42.09 15.60
CA ASP A 658 4.16 -42.58 14.22
C ASP A 658 4.11 -41.48 13.14
N VAL A 659 4.70 -40.33 13.45
CA VAL A 659 4.80 -39.16 12.57
C VAL A 659 5.73 -39.47 11.39
N GLU A 660 5.20 -39.47 10.17
CA GLU A 660 5.93 -39.88 8.97
C GLU A 660 6.52 -38.68 8.22
N VAL A 661 7.81 -38.77 7.89
CA VAL A 661 8.58 -37.78 7.13
C VAL A 661 9.06 -38.39 5.83
N THR A 662 8.72 -37.77 4.71
CA THR A 662 8.96 -38.30 3.35
C THR A 662 9.72 -37.33 2.42
N ASP A 663 9.88 -36.06 2.79
CA ASP A 663 10.52 -35.00 2.00
C ASP A 663 11.79 -34.40 2.65
N GLY A 664 12.26 -35.01 3.74
CA GLY A 664 13.34 -34.55 4.61
C GLY A 664 12.94 -33.57 5.71
N ARG A 665 11.64 -33.36 5.95
CA ARG A 665 11.16 -32.30 6.87
C ARG A 665 10.03 -32.74 7.80
N LEU A 666 10.11 -32.28 9.04
CA LEU A 666 9.07 -32.44 10.04
C LEU A 666 8.45 -31.07 10.35
N THR A 667 7.16 -30.94 10.06
CA THR A 667 6.37 -29.72 10.28
C THR A 667 5.49 -29.85 11.51
N VAL A 668 5.59 -28.88 12.41
CA VAL A 668 4.63 -28.58 13.48
C VAL A 668 3.89 -27.32 13.06
N GLU A 669 2.57 -27.33 13.16
CA GLU A 669 1.68 -26.19 12.89
C GLU A 669 0.95 -25.81 14.19
N LEU A 670 0.87 -24.51 14.51
CA LEU A 670 0.03 -23.98 15.59
C LEU A 670 -1.02 -23.00 15.01
N THR A 671 -2.28 -23.18 15.37
CA THR A 671 -3.41 -22.42 14.80
C THR A 671 -4.08 -21.54 15.84
N TYR A 672 -3.98 -20.22 15.67
CA TYR A 672 -4.65 -19.20 16.47
C TYR A 672 -6.18 -19.36 16.46
N GLU A 673 -6.83 -19.26 17.63
CA GLU A 673 -8.28 -19.06 17.78
C GLU A 673 -8.59 -17.84 18.66
N VAL A 674 -8.08 -17.83 19.90
CA VAL A 674 -8.14 -16.70 20.83
C VAL A 674 -6.75 -16.48 21.41
N GLU A 675 -6.17 -15.30 21.19
CA GLU A 675 -4.80 -14.96 21.59
C GLU A 675 -3.72 -15.85 20.92
N PHE A 676 -2.49 -15.35 20.89
CA PHE A 676 -1.36 -15.96 20.22
C PHE A 676 -0.99 -17.34 20.79
N PRO A 677 -0.85 -18.39 19.95
CA PRO A 677 -0.34 -19.69 20.37
C PRO A 677 1.02 -19.60 21.04
N CYS A 678 1.31 -20.51 21.98
CA CYS A 678 2.58 -20.58 22.70
C CYS A 678 3.13 -22.01 22.80
N ILE A 679 4.45 -22.15 22.81
CA ILE A 679 5.18 -23.42 22.97
C ILE A 679 6.50 -23.15 23.71
N ALA A 680 6.84 -24.03 24.66
CA ALA A 680 8.00 -23.89 25.53
C ALA A 680 9.17 -24.78 25.10
N ALA A 681 8.89 -25.99 24.61
CA ALA A 681 9.91 -26.82 23.97
C ALA A 681 9.31 -27.82 22.96
N LEU A 682 10.19 -28.35 22.11
CA LEU A 682 9.87 -29.33 21.08
C LEU A 682 10.89 -30.47 21.14
N VAL A 683 10.41 -31.71 21.22
CA VAL A 683 11.24 -32.93 21.13
C VAL A 683 10.80 -33.74 19.91
N VAL A 684 11.76 -34.18 19.10
CA VAL A 684 11.58 -35.07 17.96
C VAL A 684 12.56 -36.23 18.12
N GLU A 685 12.06 -37.46 18.12
CA GLU A 685 12.83 -38.68 18.37
C GLU A 685 12.52 -39.75 17.32
N GLY A 686 13.55 -40.32 16.70
CA GLY A 686 13.43 -41.25 15.57
C GLY A 686 14.80 -41.51 14.93
N PRO A 687 14.90 -41.65 13.58
CA PRO A 687 16.17 -41.76 12.85
C PRO A 687 17.20 -40.65 13.14
N ALA A 688 16.73 -39.49 13.61
CA ALA A 688 17.54 -38.47 14.27
C ALA A 688 16.77 -37.93 15.49
N THR A 689 17.49 -37.38 16.47
CA THR A 689 16.89 -36.69 17.62
C THR A 689 17.14 -35.19 17.52
N ARG A 690 16.09 -34.38 17.71
CA ARG A 690 16.15 -32.92 17.80
C ARG A 690 15.37 -32.45 19.01
N LYS A 691 15.96 -31.55 19.80
CA LYS A 691 15.39 -31.00 21.02
C LYS A 691 15.59 -29.48 21.01
N ILE A 692 14.50 -28.71 21.02
CA ILE A 692 14.51 -27.24 20.88
C ILE A 692 13.94 -26.61 22.15
N ASN A 693 14.67 -25.71 22.81
CA ASN A 693 14.16 -24.89 23.91
C ASN A 693 13.44 -23.66 23.33
N CYS A 694 12.13 -23.75 23.11
CA CYS A 694 11.37 -22.81 22.27
C CYS A 694 11.26 -21.42 22.91
N GLY A 695 11.98 -20.46 22.34
CA GLY A 695 12.17 -19.10 22.82
C GLY A 695 13.42 -18.92 23.68
N GLY A 696 14.00 -20.01 24.19
CA GLY A 696 15.11 -19.96 25.14
C GLY A 696 16.51 -20.23 24.53
N PRO A 697 17.56 -20.03 25.34
CA PRO A 697 18.93 -20.40 24.99
C PRO A 697 19.11 -21.92 25.01
N ALA A 698 20.29 -22.40 24.59
CA ALA A 698 20.62 -23.82 24.69
C ALA A 698 20.61 -24.27 26.17
N TYR A 699 19.98 -25.40 26.44
CA TYR A 699 19.72 -25.89 27.79
C TYR A 699 19.79 -27.42 27.84
N ARG A 700 20.67 -27.98 28.68
CA ARG A 700 20.98 -29.43 28.71
C ARG A 700 21.31 -29.94 27.30
N ASP A 701 20.54 -30.89 26.77
CA ASP A 701 20.64 -31.43 25.41
C ASP A 701 19.67 -30.79 24.40
N TYR A 702 18.94 -29.74 24.81
CA TYR A 702 18.14 -28.91 23.92
C TYR A 702 19.03 -27.83 23.29
N GLN A 703 19.05 -27.75 21.96
CA GLN A 703 19.63 -26.61 21.26
C GLN A 703 18.85 -25.32 21.58
N ALA A 704 19.54 -24.18 21.46
CA ALA A 704 18.89 -22.89 21.42
C ALA A 704 17.86 -22.87 20.28
N ASP A 705 16.76 -22.17 20.53
CA ASP A 705 15.86 -21.77 19.46
C ASP A 705 16.47 -20.62 18.64
N TRP A 706 15.94 -20.41 17.44
CA TRP A 706 16.31 -19.34 16.54
C TRP A 706 15.91 -17.98 17.14
N PRO A 707 16.48 -16.85 16.66
CA PRO A 707 16.08 -15.52 17.13
C PRO A 707 14.56 -15.26 17.03
N ALA A 708 14.06 -14.35 17.87
CA ALA A 708 12.69 -13.85 17.75
C ALA A 708 12.50 -13.18 16.37
N SER A 709 11.41 -13.50 15.68
CA SER A 709 11.07 -12.86 14.41
C SER A 709 10.19 -11.63 14.64
N THR A 710 10.44 -10.58 13.87
CA THR A 710 9.49 -9.46 13.73
C THR A 710 8.30 -9.80 12.83
N GLU A 711 8.39 -10.89 12.06
CA GLU A 711 7.27 -11.44 11.31
C GLU A 711 6.42 -12.33 12.25
N GLY A 712 5.17 -11.90 12.49
CA GLY A 712 4.18 -12.67 13.25
C GLY A 712 3.93 -14.03 12.61
N GLY A 713 3.75 -15.06 13.42
CA GLY A 713 4.01 -16.44 13.01
C GLY A 713 2.96 -17.06 12.12
N ARG A 714 3.05 -16.81 10.81
CA ARG A 714 2.30 -17.54 9.78
C ARG A 714 3.16 -17.88 8.56
N VAL A 715 3.65 -19.12 8.58
CA VAL A 715 3.95 -20.01 7.44
C VAL A 715 4.81 -19.44 6.31
N HIS A 716 5.90 -20.14 5.98
CA HIS A 716 6.77 -19.77 4.84
C HIS A 716 6.08 -19.81 3.47
N ASP A 717 4.85 -20.36 3.37
CA ASP A 717 3.97 -20.25 2.21
C ASP A 717 3.42 -18.83 1.98
N ARG A 718 3.50 -17.91 2.97
CA ARG A 718 2.89 -16.56 2.90
C ARG A 718 3.40 -15.70 1.74
N TYR A 719 4.55 -16.05 1.14
CA TYR A 719 5.17 -15.31 0.04
C TYR A 719 5.46 -16.22 -1.16
N LEU A 720 5.01 -15.83 -2.35
CA LEU A 720 5.34 -16.51 -3.61
C LEU A 720 6.56 -15.88 -4.30
N PRO A 721 7.23 -16.58 -5.26
CA PRO A 721 8.38 -16.04 -5.98
C PRO A 721 8.13 -14.67 -6.61
N ASN A 722 9.14 -13.80 -6.62
CA ASN A 722 9.03 -12.39 -7.02
C ASN A 722 10.16 -11.91 -7.98
N ALA A 723 11.15 -12.77 -8.29
CA ALA A 723 12.37 -12.38 -8.99
C ALA A 723 12.13 -11.92 -10.45
N ASP A 724 11.17 -12.53 -11.14
CA ASP A 724 10.73 -12.14 -12.49
C ASP A 724 10.07 -10.75 -12.49
N PHE A 725 9.26 -10.44 -11.48
CA PHE A 725 8.68 -9.11 -11.30
C PHE A 725 9.78 -8.07 -11.08
N TYR A 726 10.70 -8.32 -10.14
CA TYR A 726 11.77 -7.36 -9.85
C TYR A 726 12.77 -7.21 -11.01
N ALA A 727 12.96 -8.22 -11.85
CA ALA A 727 13.78 -8.11 -13.06
C ALA A 727 13.17 -7.14 -14.09
N ASP A 728 11.86 -7.19 -14.33
CA ASP A 728 11.16 -6.25 -15.22
C ASP A 728 11.05 -4.85 -14.59
N TRP A 729 10.64 -4.78 -13.32
CA TRP A 729 10.46 -3.54 -12.57
C TRP A 729 11.79 -2.76 -12.46
N CYS A 730 12.90 -3.40 -12.07
CA CYS A 730 14.20 -2.74 -12.01
C CYS A 730 14.72 -2.29 -13.39
N ARG A 731 14.35 -3.00 -14.47
CA ARG A 731 14.70 -2.62 -15.85
C ARG A 731 13.98 -1.35 -16.30
N ALA A 732 12.71 -1.20 -15.95
CA ALA A 732 11.94 0.01 -16.23
C ALA A 732 12.36 1.20 -15.34
N GLN A 733 12.65 0.95 -14.06
CA GLN A 733 12.99 1.99 -13.09
C GLN A 733 14.43 2.52 -13.25
N PHE A 734 15.42 1.64 -13.42
CA PHE A 734 16.85 1.97 -13.26
C PHE A 734 17.69 1.78 -14.54
N GLY A 735 17.09 1.32 -15.64
CA GLY A 735 17.79 1.00 -16.88
C GLY A 735 18.43 -0.40 -16.90
N PRO A 736 18.71 -0.95 -18.09
CA PRO A 736 19.12 -2.34 -18.27
C PRO A 736 20.47 -2.68 -17.63
N GLU A 737 21.39 -1.72 -17.51
CA GLU A 737 22.76 -1.92 -17.00
C GLU A 737 22.80 -2.19 -15.49
N ALA A 738 21.82 -1.67 -14.74
CA ALA A 738 21.68 -1.89 -13.30
C ALA A 738 20.64 -2.99 -12.97
N ALA A 739 19.66 -3.20 -13.86
CA ALA A 739 18.45 -4.00 -13.64
C ALA A 739 18.65 -5.32 -12.88
N GLN A 740 19.50 -6.22 -13.39
CA GLN A 740 19.65 -7.58 -12.84
C GLN A 740 20.25 -7.58 -11.42
N ALA A 741 21.22 -6.70 -11.15
CA ALA A 741 21.85 -6.59 -9.84
C ALA A 741 20.91 -5.95 -8.82
N ALA A 742 20.17 -4.91 -9.23
CA ALA A 742 19.14 -4.31 -8.40
C ALA A 742 18.00 -5.32 -8.10
N ALA A 743 17.55 -6.08 -9.10
CA ALA A 743 16.49 -7.08 -8.95
C ALA A 743 16.86 -8.17 -7.93
N ALA A 744 18.12 -8.62 -7.91
CA ALA A 744 18.61 -9.57 -6.92
C ALA A 744 18.58 -9.00 -5.48
N ILE A 745 18.91 -7.71 -5.31
CA ILE A 745 18.81 -7.03 -4.01
C ILE A 745 17.35 -6.89 -3.59
N PHE A 746 16.48 -6.33 -4.45
CA PHE A 746 15.06 -6.12 -4.16
C PHE A 746 14.32 -7.44 -3.87
N SER A 747 14.53 -8.47 -4.68
CA SER A 747 13.96 -9.82 -4.47
C SER A 747 14.38 -10.45 -3.13
N ARG A 748 15.62 -10.19 -2.68
CA ARG A 748 16.17 -10.70 -1.41
C ARG A 748 15.59 -10.00 -0.17
N ILE A 749 15.24 -8.71 -0.27
CA ILE A 749 14.72 -7.90 0.84
C ILE A 749 13.19 -7.76 0.86
N ASP A 750 12.50 -8.17 -0.21
CA ASP A 750 11.03 -8.26 -0.28
C ASP A 750 10.49 -9.11 0.88
N CYS A 751 9.44 -8.61 1.53
CA CYS A 751 8.87 -9.07 2.79
C CYS A 751 9.81 -9.11 4.01
N ARG A 752 11.11 -8.81 3.84
CA ARG A 752 12.19 -9.03 4.82
C ARG A 752 12.95 -7.74 5.19
N LEU A 753 12.34 -6.58 4.96
CA LEU A 753 12.91 -5.30 5.35
C LEU A 753 12.99 -5.17 6.89
N PRO A 754 14.11 -4.66 7.44
CA PRO A 754 14.17 -4.25 8.83
C PRO A 754 13.07 -3.23 9.18
N ARG A 755 12.54 -3.30 10.40
CA ARG A 755 11.37 -2.52 10.85
C ARG A 755 11.74 -1.51 11.96
N PRO A 756 12.25 -0.31 11.63
CA PRO A 756 12.61 0.71 12.62
C PRO A 756 11.44 1.58 13.11
N SER A 757 10.29 1.54 12.41
CA SER A 757 9.03 2.18 12.81
C SER A 757 7.94 1.15 13.13
N ASP A 758 7.05 1.46 14.07
CA ASP A 758 6.02 0.58 14.58
C ASP A 758 4.87 1.37 15.24
N TRP A 759 3.77 0.74 15.65
CA TRP A 759 2.66 1.45 16.29
C TRP A 759 3.03 1.96 17.70
N VAL A 760 3.34 3.26 17.81
CA VAL A 760 3.79 3.89 19.07
C VAL A 760 2.92 5.12 19.35
N HIS A 761 1.72 4.88 19.86
CA HIS A 761 0.65 5.88 20.05
C HIS A 761 0.04 6.44 18.74
N GLY A 762 0.42 5.90 17.59
CA GLY A 762 -0.02 6.30 16.26
C GLY A 762 0.69 5.51 15.16
N PRO A 763 0.34 5.74 13.88
CA PRO A 763 0.95 5.09 12.73
C PRO A 763 2.38 5.60 12.48
N GLY A 764 3.28 4.72 12.08
CA GLY A 764 4.67 5.07 11.75
C GLY A 764 5.46 5.68 12.91
N GLY A 765 5.08 5.41 14.15
CA GLY A 765 5.83 5.82 15.34
C GLY A 765 7.20 5.14 15.44
N ILE A 766 8.10 5.65 16.29
CA ILE A 766 9.42 5.04 16.53
C ILE A 766 9.67 4.77 18.02
N LYS A 767 10.56 3.82 18.31
CA LYS A 767 10.94 3.41 19.67
C LYS A 767 12.47 3.26 19.80
N PRO A 768 13.06 3.61 20.96
CA PRO A 768 14.51 3.51 21.17
C PRO A 768 14.98 2.04 21.14
N ASP A 769 16.05 1.76 20.40
CA ASP A 769 16.64 0.42 20.27
C ASP A 769 17.86 0.29 21.19
N THR A 770 17.82 -0.63 22.17
CA THR A 770 18.91 -0.80 23.14
C THR A 770 20.13 -1.53 22.59
N ARG A 771 20.07 -2.08 21.36
CA ARG A 771 21.18 -2.79 20.72
C ARG A 771 22.27 -1.81 20.24
N PRO A 772 23.56 -2.21 20.25
CA PRO A 772 24.63 -1.41 19.67
C PRO A 772 24.42 -1.19 18.16
N TRP A 773 24.72 0.01 17.66
CA TRP A 773 24.64 0.29 16.22
C TRP A 773 25.52 -0.64 15.37
N SER A 774 26.64 -1.13 15.90
CA SER A 774 27.51 -2.13 15.27
C SER A 774 26.88 -3.52 15.09
N GLU A 775 25.77 -3.79 15.76
CA GLU A 775 24.93 -4.98 15.55
C GLU A 775 23.82 -4.66 14.54
N VAL A 776 23.03 -3.62 14.81
CA VAL A 776 21.84 -3.22 14.03
C VAL A 776 22.21 -2.85 12.59
N SER A 777 23.34 -2.18 12.36
CA SER A 777 23.78 -1.74 11.03
C SER A 777 23.96 -2.87 10.02
N LYS A 778 24.25 -4.10 10.49
CA LYS A 778 24.41 -5.29 9.64
C LYS A 778 23.14 -5.63 8.85
N GLN A 779 21.97 -5.35 9.43
CA GLN A 779 20.66 -5.56 8.80
C GLN A 779 20.44 -4.64 7.58
N TYR A 780 21.24 -3.57 7.44
CA TYR A 780 21.15 -2.56 6.38
C TYR A 780 22.33 -2.63 5.38
N ALA A 781 23.08 -3.74 5.33
CA ALA A 781 24.20 -3.91 4.40
C ALA A 781 23.77 -3.72 2.92
N PHE A 782 22.55 -4.15 2.58
CA PHE A 782 21.96 -4.01 1.24
C PHE A 782 21.85 -2.56 0.73
N VAL A 783 21.89 -1.57 1.63
CA VAL A 783 21.87 -0.15 1.26
C VAL A 783 23.18 0.26 0.58
N GLU A 784 24.31 -0.29 1.03
CA GLU A 784 25.62 -0.06 0.40
C GLU A 784 25.76 -0.89 -0.88
N GLU A 785 25.24 -2.13 -0.91
CA GLU A 785 25.15 -2.94 -2.13
C GLU A 785 24.36 -2.21 -3.23
N LEU A 786 23.24 -1.58 -2.88
CA LEU A 786 22.45 -0.76 -3.80
C LEU A 786 23.23 0.50 -4.20
N ALA A 787 23.81 1.23 -3.25
CA ALA A 787 24.60 2.45 -3.54
C ALA A 787 25.72 2.18 -4.57
N ALA A 788 26.39 1.04 -4.49
CA ALA A 788 27.43 0.61 -5.43
C ALA A 788 26.93 0.40 -6.88
N LEU A 789 25.61 0.28 -7.10
CA LEU A 789 25.02 0.22 -8.45
C LEU A 789 24.83 1.61 -9.09
N ARG A 790 24.90 2.71 -8.33
CA ARG A 790 24.67 4.07 -8.84
C ARG A 790 25.53 4.45 -10.06
N PRO A 791 26.81 4.01 -10.20
CA PRO A 791 27.62 4.26 -11.40
C PRO A 791 27.20 3.47 -12.64
N ARG A 792 26.28 2.48 -12.53
CA ARG A 792 25.73 1.71 -13.66
C ARG A 792 24.47 2.35 -14.26
N VAL A 793 23.73 3.15 -13.48
CA VAL A 793 22.48 3.80 -13.90
C VAL A 793 22.74 4.87 -14.97
N ARG A 794 21.92 4.92 -16.03
CA ARG A 794 22.09 5.82 -17.20
C ARG A 794 20.78 6.50 -17.58
N GLY A 795 20.85 7.79 -17.92
CA GLY A 795 19.69 8.64 -18.23
C GLY A 795 19.13 9.35 -16.97
N PRO A 796 18.74 10.63 -17.05
CA PRO A 796 18.35 11.42 -15.88
C PRO A 796 17.07 10.91 -15.19
N GLY A 797 16.11 10.33 -15.92
CA GLY A 797 14.90 9.75 -15.34
C GLY A 797 15.20 8.46 -14.57
N ASN A 798 16.02 7.56 -15.14
CA ASN A 798 16.52 6.38 -14.42
C ASN A 798 17.30 6.77 -13.17
N ILE A 799 18.11 7.84 -13.25
CA ILE A 799 18.85 8.39 -12.11
C ILE A 799 17.91 8.90 -11.01
N GLU A 800 16.91 9.72 -11.34
CA GLU A 800 15.92 10.24 -10.39
C GLU A 800 15.14 9.10 -9.70
N ARG A 801 14.70 8.10 -10.47
CA ARG A 801 13.99 6.92 -9.94
C ARG A 801 14.88 6.07 -9.03
N PHE A 802 16.14 5.88 -9.39
CA PHE A 802 17.11 5.16 -8.57
C PHE A 802 17.47 5.91 -7.28
N GLU A 803 17.70 7.22 -7.37
CA GLU A 803 18.06 8.06 -6.23
C GLU A 803 16.90 8.22 -5.24
N TYR A 804 15.64 8.19 -5.69
CA TYR A 804 14.47 8.05 -4.81
C TYR A 804 14.58 6.78 -3.94
N TRP A 805 14.75 5.60 -4.56
CA TRP A 805 14.83 4.34 -3.82
C TRP A 805 16.06 4.23 -2.92
N LEU A 806 17.21 4.73 -3.37
CA LEU A 806 18.41 4.78 -2.54
C LEU A 806 18.22 5.68 -1.31
N ASN A 807 17.66 6.89 -1.48
CA ASN A 807 17.37 7.77 -0.35
C ASN A 807 16.32 7.16 0.60
N THR A 808 15.30 6.48 0.08
CA THR A 808 14.29 5.77 0.89
C THR A 808 14.92 4.74 1.85
N PHE A 809 15.86 3.92 1.37
CA PHE A 809 16.54 2.95 2.23
C PHE A 809 17.62 3.58 3.13
N GLN A 810 18.30 4.64 2.68
CA GLN A 810 19.24 5.40 3.52
C GLN A 810 18.53 6.12 4.67
N TYR A 811 17.35 6.68 4.43
CA TYR A 811 16.45 7.24 5.45
C TYR A 811 16.04 6.17 6.48
N MET A 812 15.59 4.99 6.04
CA MET A 812 15.23 3.89 6.95
C MET A 812 16.43 3.42 7.81
N ARG A 813 17.63 3.36 7.22
CA ARG A 813 18.89 3.08 7.95
C ARG A 813 19.24 4.19 8.95
N ALA A 814 19.03 5.45 8.60
CA ALA A 814 19.26 6.59 9.48
C ALA A 814 18.27 6.62 10.66
N MET A 815 17.01 6.24 10.44
CA MET A 815 16.01 6.02 11.50
C MET A 815 16.48 4.98 12.50
N ALA A 816 16.95 3.81 12.03
CA ALA A 816 17.48 2.78 12.92
C ALA A 816 18.69 3.25 13.74
N LYS A 817 19.59 4.04 13.14
CA LYS A 817 20.73 4.65 13.86
C LYS A 817 20.27 5.63 14.94
N ALA A 818 19.34 6.52 14.61
CA ALA A 818 18.76 7.47 15.55
C ALA A 818 18.05 6.76 16.72
N ASN A 819 17.36 5.64 16.47
CA ASN A 819 16.74 4.82 17.51
C ASN A 819 17.79 4.24 18.49
N CYS A 820 18.94 3.78 18.01
CA CYS A 820 20.06 3.33 18.85
C CYS A 820 20.62 4.48 19.73
N THR A 821 20.90 5.63 19.12
CA THR A 821 21.42 6.82 19.83
C THR A 821 20.40 7.37 20.83
N TRP A 822 19.11 7.31 20.51
CA TRP A 822 18.02 7.71 21.42
C TRP A 822 17.94 6.80 22.65
N ALA A 823 18.17 5.48 22.51
CA ALA A 823 18.24 4.59 23.66
C ALA A 823 19.42 4.93 24.59
N GLN A 824 20.60 5.21 24.02
CA GLN A 824 21.78 5.64 24.78
C GLN A 824 21.54 6.97 25.50
N PHE A 825 20.96 7.95 24.79
CA PHE A 825 20.55 9.24 25.35
C PHE A 825 19.55 9.07 26.51
N ASN A 826 18.50 8.24 26.33
CA ASN A 826 17.50 7.97 27.36
C ASN A 826 18.10 7.27 28.59
N ALA A 827 19.11 6.40 28.40
CA ALA A 827 19.84 5.77 29.50
C ALA A 827 20.73 6.78 30.25
N ALA A 828 21.43 7.68 29.54
CA ALA A 828 22.26 8.72 30.14
C ALA A 828 21.40 9.77 30.89
N LEU A 829 20.31 10.23 30.27
CA LEU A 829 19.32 11.13 30.87
C LEU A 829 18.69 10.49 32.11
N GLY A 830 18.36 9.20 32.05
CA GLY A 830 17.88 8.43 33.20
C GLY A 830 18.87 8.38 34.37
N LYS A 831 20.18 8.22 34.11
CA LYS A 831 21.22 8.29 35.12
C LYS A 831 21.33 9.69 35.74
N ALA A 832 21.37 10.75 34.92
CA ALA A 832 21.42 12.12 35.41
C ALA A 832 20.19 12.48 36.27
N LYS A 833 18.98 12.06 35.88
CA LYS A 833 17.75 12.27 36.66
C LYS A 833 17.69 11.46 37.97
N ALA A 834 18.51 10.41 38.11
CA ALA A 834 18.62 9.63 39.34
C ALA A 834 19.64 10.21 40.34
N GLU A 835 20.52 11.11 39.88
CA GLU A 835 21.52 11.75 40.74
C GLU A 835 20.87 12.79 41.67
N LYS A 836 21.19 12.67 42.97
CA LYS A 836 20.66 13.49 44.05
C LYS A 836 21.48 14.77 44.22
N ASP A 837 22.80 14.68 44.13
CA ASP A 837 23.67 15.86 44.23
C ASP A 837 23.49 16.79 43.01
N PRO A 838 23.12 18.07 43.19
CA PRO A 838 22.92 18.99 42.07
C PRO A 838 24.18 19.20 41.20
N ALA A 839 25.37 19.20 41.80
CA ALA A 839 26.61 19.45 41.06
C ALA A 839 27.02 18.25 40.20
N ALA A 840 27.00 17.04 40.76
CA ALA A 840 27.19 15.79 40.02
C ALA A 840 26.10 15.61 38.95
N ARG A 841 24.84 15.97 39.24
CA ARG A 841 23.75 15.94 38.24
C ARG A 841 24.00 16.87 37.05
N LYS A 842 24.37 18.14 37.28
CA LYS A 842 24.72 19.08 36.19
C LYS A 842 25.94 18.58 35.42
N LYS A 843 26.96 18.04 36.11
CA LYS A 843 28.15 17.44 35.48
C LYS A 843 27.84 16.20 34.63
N LEU A 844 26.92 15.33 35.06
CA LEU A 844 26.43 14.19 34.27
C LEU A 844 25.63 14.65 33.05
N ALA A 845 24.77 15.66 33.20
CA ALA A 845 24.04 16.25 32.09
C ALA A 845 24.99 16.85 31.03
N GLN A 846 26.00 17.62 31.46
CA GLN A 846 27.01 18.24 30.61
C GLN A 846 27.93 17.22 29.93
N ASN A 847 28.47 16.24 30.68
CA ASN A 847 29.51 15.34 30.17
C ASN A 847 28.98 14.06 29.52
N SER A 848 27.74 13.64 29.80
CA SER A 848 27.20 12.36 29.33
C SER A 848 25.90 12.47 28.54
N VAL A 849 25.06 13.49 28.80
CA VAL A 849 23.76 13.62 28.11
C VAL A 849 23.82 14.59 26.94
N LEU A 850 24.49 15.74 27.10
CA LEU A 850 24.65 16.76 26.04
C LEU A 850 25.43 16.27 24.80
N PRO A 851 26.49 15.44 24.89
CA PRO A 851 27.15 14.88 23.70
C PRO A 851 26.23 13.96 22.91
N LEU A 852 25.48 13.08 23.60
CA LEU A 852 24.49 12.21 22.97
C LEU A 852 23.33 13.00 22.37
N ARG A 853 22.94 14.14 22.98
CA ARG A 853 21.94 15.06 22.39
C ARG A 853 22.43 15.64 21.06
N ARG A 854 23.67 16.12 20.99
CA ARG A 854 24.28 16.67 19.77
C ARG A 854 24.34 15.61 18.67
N GLN A 855 24.79 14.39 19.00
CA GLN A 855 24.80 13.27 18.07
C GLN A 855 23.37 12.94 17.57
N LEU A 856 22.39 12.86 18.46
CA LEU A 856 21.01 12.54 18.10
C LEU A 856 20.38 13.60 17.18
N VAL A 857 20.63 14.89 17.44
CA VAL A 857 20.18 15.99 16.57
C VAL A 857 20.83 15.91 15.19
N ALA A 858 22.14 15.61 15.09
CA ALA A 858 22.83 15.44 13.83
C ALA A 858 22.33 14.21 13.03
N GLU A 859 22.06 13.09 13.71
CA GLU A 859 21.53 11.88 13.06
C GLU A 859 20.07 12.06 12.60
N VAL A 860 19.25 12.78 13.36
CA VAL A 860 17.88 13.15 12.94
C VAL A 860 17.91 14.18 11.80
N ALA A 861 18.91 15.06 11.71
CA ALA A 861 19.09 15.96 10.58
C ALA A 861 19.48 15.20 9.30
N GLU A 862 20.37 14.21 9.39
CA GLU A 862 20.77 13.34 8.27
C GLU A 862 19.61 12.46 7.79
N LEU A 863 18.80 11.95 8.72
CA LEU A 863 17.53 11.27 8.44
C LEU A 863 16.58 12.19 7.66
N HIS A 864 16.41 13.45 8.09
CA HIS A 864 15.56 14.42 7.39
C HIS A 864 16.13 14.82 6.02
N ARG A 865 17.45 14.88 5.84
CA ARG A 865 18.07 15.08 4.51
C ARG A 865 17.65 13.99 3.53
N HIS A 866 17.66 12.72 3.96
CA HIS A 866 17.21 11.61 3.11
C HIS A 866 15.69 11.61 2.90
N LEU A 867 14.89 11.85 3.94
CA LEU A 867 13.43 11.93 3.83
C LEU A 867 12.99 13.07 2.88
N LEU A 868 13.55 14.26 3.01
CA LEU A 868 13.26 15.40 2.13
C LEU A 868 13.83 15.23 0.71
N ALA A 869 14.68 14.22 0.47
CA ALA A 869 15.10 13.81 -0.87
C ALA A 869 14.12 12.83 -1.54
N THR A 870 13.27 12.10 -0.80
CA THR A 870 12.27 11.20 -1.38
C THR A 870 10.97 11.93 -1.77
N VAL A 871 10.61 13.02 -1.07
CA VAL A 871 9.33 13.73 -1.28
C VAL A 871 9.07 14.04 -2.76
N SER A 872 7.97 13.52 -3.28
CA SER A 872 7.53 13.71 -4.67
C SER A 872 6.01 13.74 -4.84
N THR A 873 5.26 13.16 -3.90
CA THR A 873 3.79 13.15 -3.85
C THR A 873 3.29 13.78 -2.55
N THR A 874 1.97 14.04 -2.46
CA THR A 874 1.33 14.44 -1.19
C THR A 874 1.51 13.40 -0.08
N GLY A 875 1.62 12.11 -0.40
CA GLY A 875 1.81 11.05 0.60
C GLY A 875 3.16 11.13 1.31
N GLU A 876 4.24 11.45 0.58
CA GLU A 876 5.54 11.69 1.22
C GLU A 876 5.58 13.02 2.00
N MET A 877 4.77 14.03 1.62
CA MET A 877 4.57 15.21 2.46
C MET A 877 3.88 14.85 3.78
N GLY A 878 2.92 13.91 3.74
CA GLY A 878 2.31 13.31 4.94
C GLY A 878 3.34 12.65 5.85
N THR A 879 4.23 11.82 5.29
CA THR A 879 5.31 11.16 6.04
C THR A 879 6.30 12.15 6.68
N VAL A 880 6.54 13.31 6.04
CA VAL A 880 7.27 14.41 6.68
C VAL A 880 6.47 15.00 7.84
N THR A 881 5.16 15.23 7.68
CA THR A 881 4.30 15.73 8.76
C THR A 881 4.19 14.75 9.94
N ASN A 882 4.15 13.44 9.70
CA ASN A 882 4.27 12.40 10.73
C ASN A 882 5.56 12.59 11.54
N TRP A 883 6.71 12.77 10.87
CA TRP A 883 7.94 13.12 11.58
C TRP A 883 7.83 14.39 12.40
N GLN A 884 7.29 15.48 11.86
CA GLN A 884 7.21 16.77 12.57
C GLN A 884 6.23 16.77 13.76
N GLN A 885 5.11 16.04 13.65
CA GLN A 885 3.99 16.13 14.59
C GLN A 885 3.84 14.92 15.53
N HIS A 886 4.30 13.75 15.13
CA HIS A 886 4.21 12.52 15.92
C HIS A 886 5.58 12.17 16.54
N ASN A 887 6.61 12.00 15.71
CA ASN A 887 7.90 11.48 16.17
C ASN A 887 8.83 12.54 16.81
N LEU A 888 9.07 13.69 16.17
CA LEU A 888 9.98 14.74 16.67
C LEU A 888 9.66 15.28 18.08
N PRO A 889 8.39 15.46 18.49
CA PRO A 889 8.06 15.89 19.85
C PRO A 889 8.57 14.94 20.94
N GLU A 890 8.59 13.63 20.69
CA GLU A 890 9.05 12.62 21.67
C GLU A 890 10.57 12.42 21.64
N ILE A 891 11.20 12.39 20.45
CA ILE A 891 12.64 12.15 20.32
C ILE A 891 13.49 13.40 20.57
N LEU A 892 13.07 14.58 20.09
CA LEU A 892 13.83 15.83 20.24
C LEU A 892 13.14 16.90 21.09
N GLY A 893 11.81 16.98 21.11
CA GLY A 893 11.05 18.02 21.81
C GLY A 893 11.15 17.91 23.34
N LYS A 894 10.31 17.06 23.94
CA LYS A 894 10.21 16.86 25.40
C LYS A 894 11.58 16.60 26.06
N PRO A 895 12.48 15.74 25.54
CA PRO A 895 13.74 15.45 26.21
C PRO A 895 14.76 16.58 26.08
N GLY A 896 14.61 17.49 25.11
CA GLY A 896 15.40 18.71 25.03
C GLY A 896 15.07 19.68 26.16
N VAL A 897 13.77 19.82 26.48
CA VAL A 897 13.29 20.62 27.62
C VAL A 897 13.72 20.01 28.95
N GLU A 898 13.72 18.68 29.09
CA GLU A 898 14.28 18.03 30.28
C GLU A 898 15.79 18.25 30.44
N LEU A 899 16.56 18.16 29.36
CA LEU A 899 18.00 18.38 29.41
C LEU A 899 18.35 19.82 29.80
N ALA A 900 17.70 20.83 29.20
CA ALA A 900 17.91 22.23 29.58
C ALA A 900 17.69 22.48 31.08
N LYS A 901 16.66 21.85 31.68
CA LYS A 901 16.38 21.92 33.13
C LYS A 901 17.40 21.20 34.01
N LEU A 902 18.15 20.23 33.47
CA LEU A 902 19.24 19.55 34.19
C LEU A 902 20.58 20.29 34.06
N LEU A 903 20.75 21.02 32.97
CA LEU A 903 21.90 21.89 32.74
C LEU A 903 21.75 23.24 33.42
N ASP A 904 20.53 23.71 33.71
CA ASP A 904 20.24 25.07 34.21
C ASP A 904 20.76 26.17 33.25
N GLU A 905 20.76 25.87 31.95
CA GLU A 905 21.17 26.76 30.86
C GLU A 905 20.47 26.34 29.55
N PRO A 906 20.26 27.26 28.58
CA PRO A 906 19.70 26.91 27.28
C PRO A 906 20.58 25.90 26.52
N LEU A 907 19.97 25.01 25.74
CA LEU A 907 20.74 24.10 24.87
C LEU A 907 21.56 24.90 23.86
N PRO A 908 22.85 24.57 23.63
CA PRO A 908 23.64 25.21 22.59
C PRO A 908 23.04 24.93 21.18
N PRO A 909 23.32 25.78 20.17
CA PRO A 909 22.67 25.65 18.85
C PRO A 909 22.86 24.28 18.18
N ASP A 910 24.00 23.62 18.41
CA ASP A 910 24.31 22.27 17.89
C ASP A 910 23.59 21.13 18.63
N ALA A 911 22.87 21.44 19.72
CA ALA A 911 21.99 20.55 20.46
C ALA A 911 20.49 20.84 20.19
N GLN A 912 20.18 21.75 19.26
CA GLN A 912 18.81 22.10 18.84
C GLN A 912 18.56 21.72 17.37
N PRO A 913 17.35 21.26 16.99
CA PRO A 913 17.01 21.01 15.58
C PRO A 913 17.02 22.32 14.78
N THR A 914 17.74 22.34 13.66
CA THR A 914 17.77 23.50 12.76
C THR A 914 16.44 23.70 12.04
N ARG A 915 16.13 24.94 11.63
CA ARG A 915 15.02 25.26 10.72
C ARG A 915 15.44 25.28 9.24
N GLN A 916 16.74 25.27 8.96
CA GLN A 916 17.28 25.33 7.60
C GLN A 916 17.16 23.97 6.89
N PHE A 917 16.95 24.02 5.57
CA PHE A 917 17.05 22.85 4.71
C PHE A 917 18.52 22.45 4.51
N ILE A 918 18.83 21.16 4.66
CA ILE A 918 20.16 20.60 4.40
C ILE A 918 20.03 19.65 3.21
N GLY A 919 20.64 20.00 2.06
CA GLY A 919 20.62 19.14 0.87
C GLY A 919 20.91 19.88 -0.44
N PRO A 920 20.89 19.14 -1.58
CA PRO A 920 20.80 19.73 -2.91
C PRO A 920 19.42 20.38 -3.11
N PRO A 921 19.30 21.45 -3.93
CA PRO A 921 18.00 22.02 -4.25
C PRO A 921 17.10 21.01 -4.97
N ARG A 922 15.78 21.09 -4.74
CA ARG A 922 14.79 20.22 -5.38
C ARG A 922 13.59 21.00 -5.90
N LEU A 923 13.11 20.62 -7.08
CA LEU A 923 11.80 21.01 -7.62
C LEU A 923 10.90 19.77 -7.51
N VAL A 924 9.76 19.92 -6.85
CA VAL A 924 8.79 18.85 -6.58
C VAL A 924 7.43 19.24 -7.16
N VAL A 925 6.73 18.29 -7.76
CA VAL A 925 5.39 18.47 -8.35
C VAL A 925 4.46 17.41 -7.74
N PRO A 926 3.78 17.72 -6.61
CA PRO A 926 3.11 16.70 -5.78
C PRO A 926 1.97 15.91 -6.45
N VAL A 927 1.45 16.40 -7.57
CA VAL A 927 0.33 15.82 -8.31
C VAL A 927 0.57 15.99 -9.82
N VAL A 928 0.50 14.90 -10.58
CA VAL A 928 0.78 14.89 -12.03
C VAL A 928 -0.44 14.37 -12.79
N ARG A 929 -1.22 15.28 -13.39
CA ARG A 929 -2.30 14.91 -14.32
C ARG A 929 -1.71 14.35 -15.62
N THR A 930 -2.24 13.22 -16.07
CA THR A 930 -1.89 12.61 -17.37
C THR A 930 -3.04 12.58 -18.38
N GLY A 931 -4.26 12.94 -17.96
CA GLY A 931 -5.46 13.03 -18.79
C GLY A 931 -6.44 14.10 -18.32
N LEU A 932 -7.10 14.77 -19.28
CA LEU A 932 -8.04 15.89 -19.12
C LEU A 932 -9.25 15.75 -20.05
N SER A 933 -10.36 16.38 -19.66
CA SER A 933 -11.44 16.73 -20.58
C SER A 933 -11.05 17.98 -21.40
N ALA A 934 -11.52 18.10 -22.64
CA ALA A 934 -11.22 19.31 -23.44
C ALA A 934 -11.78 20.59 -22.79
N GLY A 935 -10.92 21.60 -22.63
CA GLY A 935 -11.22 22.84 -21.89
C GLY A 935 -11.20 22.69 -20.37
N GLU A 936 -10.87 21.51 -19.81
CA GLU A 936 -10.65 21.35 -18.37
C GLU A 936 -9.45 22.21 -17.93
N ARG A 937 -9.62 22.96 -16.83
CA ARG A 937 -8.58 23.82 -16.29
C ARG A 937 -7.48 22.97 -15.64
N LEU A 938 -6.30 22.88 -16.27
CA LEU A 938 -5.15 22.23 -15.64
C LEU A 938 -4.52 23.17 -14.61
N VAL A 939 -4.62 22.80 -13.34
CA VAL A 939 -3.91 23.45 -12.23
C VAL A 939 -2.70 22.58 -11.86
N LEU A 940 -1.54 23.20 -11.74
CA LEU A 940 -0.29 22.55 -11.32
C LEU A 940 0.22 23.23 -10.05
N SER A 941 0.64 22.42 -9.08
CA SER A 941 1.39 22.88 -7.90
C SER A 941 2.86 22.48 -8.03
N ALA A 942 3.74 23.36 -7.55
CA ALA A 942 5.17 23.12 -7.52
C ALA A 942 5.76 23.58 -6.18
N VAL A 943 6.74 22.85 -5.67
CA VAL A 943 7.48 23.19 -4.46
C VAL A 943 8.96 23.26 -4.79
N VAL A 944 9.64 24.33 -4.37
CA VAL A 944 11.09 24.47 -4.46
C VAL A 944 11.69 24.42 -3.04
N LEU A 945 12.64 23.50 -2.85
CA LEU A 945 13.39 23.31 -1.61
C LEU A 945 14.86 23.70 -1.80
N GLY A 946 15.45 24.32 -0.78
CA GLY A 946 16.90 24.48 -0.66
C GLY A 946 17.59 25.50 -1.57
N ALA A 947 16.83 26.38 -2.21
CA ALA A 947 17.31 27.48 -3.07
C ALA A 947 16.26 28.61 -3.15
N GLU A 948 16.70 29.83 -3.47
CA GLU A 948 15.83 30.99 -3.74
C GLU A 948 15.38 31.00 -5.21
N VAL A 949 14.08 31.22 -5.45
CA VAL A 949 13.49 31.23 -6.79
C VAL A 949 13.55 32.63 -7.41
N ARG A 950 14.27 32.77 -8.52
CA ARG A 950 14.32 33.99 -9.34
C ARG A 950 13.21 34.02 -10.38
N ALA A 951 12.95 32.87 -10.99
CA ALA A 951 11.81 32.64 -11.89
C ALA A 951 11.34 31.18 -11.80
N LEU A 952 10.04 30.96 -11.94
CA LEU A 952 9.42 29.63 -12.03
C LEU A 952 8.30 29.69 -13.07
N ALA A 953 8.36 28.82 -14.07
CA ALA A 953 7.39 28.78 -15.15
C ALA A 953 7.11 27.34 -15.61
N VAL A 954 5.88 27.10 -16.07
CA VAL A 954 5.54 25.94 -16.90
C VAL A 954 5.71 26.33 -18.37
N MET A 955 6.52 25.53 -19.06
CA MET A 955 6.81 25.64 -20.48
C MET A 955 5.98 24.58 -21.21
N TRP A 956 4.97 24.99 -21.98
CA TRP A 956 3.97 24.08 -22.58
C TRP A 956 3.76 24.32 -24.08
N ARG A 957 3.35 23.28 -24.81
CA ARG A 957 2.97 23.35 -26.24
C ARG A 957 2.04 22.20 -26.63
N PRO A 958 1.35 22.28 -27.79
CA PRO A 958 0.68 21.11 -28.38
C PRO A 958 1.66 19.95 -28.59
N LEU A 959 1.22 18.72 -28.31
CA LEU A 959 2.08 17.54 -28.27
C LEU A 959 2.93 17.41 -29.53
N GLY A 960 4.26 17.40 -29.39
CA GLY A 960 5.21 17.20 -30.47
C GLY A 960 5.28 18.31 -31.53
N SER A 961 4.69 19.49 -31.33
CA SER A 961 4.65 20.54 -32.36
C SER A 961 4.71 21.97 -31.82
N GLY A 962 5.36 22.86 -32.58
CA GLY A 962 5.53 24.28 -32.23
C GLY A 962 6.57 24.56 -31.15
N GLU A 963 6.68 25.84 -30.80
CA GLU A 963 7.54 26.35 -29.73
C GLU A 963 6.86 26.27 -28.36
N PHE A 964 7.66 26.22 -27.30
CA PHE A 964 7.14 26.22 -25.93
C PHE A 964 6.70 27.63 -25.50
N ARG A 965 5.42 27.76 -25.17
CA ARG A 965 4.85 28.93 -24.50
C ARG A 965 5.18 28.87 -23.01
N SER A 966 5.40 30.03 -22.40
CA SER A 966 5.67 30.15 -20.96
C SER A 966 4.42 30.62 -20.21
N THR A 967 4.14 30.02 -19.05
CA THR A 967 3.18 30.56 -18.08
C THR A 967 3.83 30.56 -16.70
N ARG A 968 3.92 31.75 -16.08
CA ARG A 968 4.60 31.95 -14.81
C ARG A 968 3.79 31.36 -13.65
N PHE A 969 4.47 30.76 -12.68
CA PHE A 969 3.85 30.37 -11.41
C PHE A 969 3.65 31.56 -10.47
N GLU A 970 2.51 31.56 -9.78
CA GLU A 970 2.21 32.42 -8.63
C GLU A 970 2.78 31.80 -7.34
N HIS A 971 3.22 32.66 -6.41
CA HIS A 971 3.72 32.21 -5.11
C HIS A 971 2.55 31.94 -4.17
N ALA A 972 2.40 30.70 -3.73
CA ALA A 972 1.32 30.28 -2.84
C ALA A 972 1.70 30.42 -1.35
N GLY A 973 2.98 30.23 -1.03
CA GLY A 973 3.53 30.47 0.31
C GLY A 973 4.83 29.69 0.55
N ARG A 974 5.82 30.32 1.20
CA ARG A 974 7.16 29.75 1.48
C ARG A 974 7.84 29.16 0.23
N GLY A 975 7.96 27.84 0.13
CA GLY A 975 8.52 27.15 -1.03
C GLY A 975 7.47 26.68 -2.04
N ALA A 976 6.17 26.83 -1.75
CA ALA A 976 5.07 26.37 -2.57
C ALA A 976 4.56 27.46 -3.56
N TYR A 977 4.20 26.98 -4.75
CA TYR A 977 3.77 27.77 -5.90
C TYR A 977 2.61 27.06 -6.61
N ALA A 978 1.77 27.83 -7.30
CA ALA A 978 0.67 27.31 -8.11
C ALA A 978 0.62 28.00 -9.48
N VAL A 979 0.10 27.32 -10.48
CA VAL A 979 -0.23 27.90 -11.79
C VAL A 979 -1.48 27.25 -12.35
N SER A 980 -2.25 28.03 -13.11
CA SER A 980 -3.26 27.50 -14.02
C SER A 980 -2.75 27.66 -15.44
N LEU A 981 -2.80 26.60 -16.24
CA LEU A 981 -2.74 26.79 -17.69
C LEU A 981 -4.02 27.50 -18.16
N PRO A 982 -3.95 28.27 -19.27
CA PRO A 982 -5.12 28.91 -19.86
C PRO A 982 -5.95 27.91 -20.66
N ALA A 983 -7.22 28.23 -20.92
CA ALA A 983 -8.19 27.26 -21.47
C ALA A 983 -7.89 26.81 -22.92
N GLU A 984 -7.12 27.57 -23.70
CA GLU A 984 -6.65 27.16 -25.02
C GLU A 984 -5.52 26.11 -24.96
N ALA A 985 -4.81 25.98 -23.84
CA ALA A 985 -3.77 24.98 -23.65
C ALA A 985 -4.33 23.55 -23.59
N THR A 986 -5.58 23.39 -23.12
CA THR A 986 -6.21 22.10 -22.86
C THR A 986 -7.29 21.72 -23.88
N GLN A 987 -7.14 22.17 -25.14
CA GLN A 987 -8.09 21.90 -26.25
C GLN A 987 -7.74 20.65 -27.09
N ASP A 988 -6.48 20.23 -27.07
CA ASP A 988 -5.93 19.01 -27.69
C ASP A 988 -4.72 18.52 -26.86
N ASP A 989 -4.14 17.36 -27.19
CA ASP A 989 -3.03 16.78 -26.40
C ASP A 989 -1.85 17.76 -26.30
N LEU A 990 -1.26 17.88 -25.12
CA LEU A 990 -0.15 18.80 -24.85
C LEU A 990 1.07 18.09 -24.24
N GLU A 991 2.22 18.73 -24.34
CA GLU A 991 3.41 18.43 -23.53
C GLU A 991 3.88 19.67 -22.77
N TYR A 992 4.44 19.45 -21.58
CA TYR A 992 5.02 20.51 -20.76
C TYR A 992 6.21 20.04 -19.94
N TYR A 993 7.06 20.98 -19.55
CA TYR A 993 8.00 20.84 -18.45
C TYR A 993 7.91 22.08 -17.55
N ILE A 994 8.37 21.98 -16.31
CA ILE A 994 8.48 23.11 -15.40
C ILE A 994 9.97 23.43 -15.24
N GLU A 995 10.34 24.70 -15.32
CA GLU A 995 11.70 25.19 -15.06
C GLU A 995 11.70 26.20 -13.91
N ALA A 996 12.58 25.96 -12.94
CA ALA A 996 12.89 26.89 -11.85
C ALA A 996 14.32 27.42 -12.04
N GLN A 997 14.45 28.74 -12.21
CA GLN A 997 15.74 29.43 -12.18
C GLN A 997 15.99 29.89 -10.74
N THR A 998 17.05 29.38 -10.12
CA THR A 998 17.36 29.62 -8.71
C THR A 998 18.74 30.25 -8.52
N ASP A 999 19.04 30.71 -7.31
CA ASP A 999 20.40 31.12 -6.92
C ASP A 999 21.44 29.99 -7.04
N ARG A 1000 21.01 28.74 -6.88
CA ARG A 1000 21.84 27.52 -6.93
C ARG A 1000 21.75 26.75 -8.26
N GLY A 1001 21.23 27.38 -9.33
CA GLY A 1001 21.18 26.81 -10.68
C GLY A 1001 19.76 26.62 -11.23
N VAL A 1002 19.63 25.81 -12.28
CA VAL A 1002 18.35 25.52 -12.95
C VAL A 1002 17.84 24.14 -12.55
N LEU A 1003 16.59 24.06 -12.10
CA LEU A 1003 15.90 22.81 -11.77
C LEU A 1003 14.77 22.58 -12.78
N ARG A 1004 14.52 21.32 -13.16
CA ARG A 1004 13.47 20.95 -14.12
C ARG A 1004 12.64 19.75 -13.67
N PHE A 1005 11.36 19.78 -14.01
CA PHE A 1005 10.46 18.63 -13.92
C PHE A 1005 9.82 18.35 -15.30
N PRO A 1006 9.79 17.09 -15.78
CA PRO A 1006 10.52 15.95 -15.26
C PRO A 1006 12.04 16.12 -15.40
N ALA A 1007 12.85 15.30 -14.70
CA ALA A 1007 14.31 15.34 -14.79
C ALA A 1007 14.86 15.11 -16.22
N THR A 1008 14.04 14.55 -17.12
CA THR A 1008 14.36 14.33 -18.55
C THR A 1008 14.13 15.55 -19.46
N ALA A 1009 13.59 16.66 -18.96
CA ALA A 1009 13.24 17.83 -19.75
C ALA A 1009 14.47 18.65 -20.22
N PRO A 1010 14.44 19.28 -21.41
CA PRO A 1010 13.31 19.36 -22.35
C PRO A 1010 13.24 18.20 -23.36
N ARG A 1011 14.09 17.16 -23.22
CA ARG A 1011 14.23 16.06 -24.20
C ARG A 1011 13.07 15.06 -24.16
N LEU A 1012 12.55 14.78 -22.98
CA LEU A 1012 11.33 14.01 -22.76
C LEU A 1012 10.54 14.73 -21.67
N ASN A 1013 9.31 15.14 -21.99
CA ASN A 1013 8.52 16.07 -21.20
C ASN A 1013 7.31 15.36 -20.58
N GLN A 1014 6.67 16.01 -19.59
CA GLN A 1014 5.38 15.53 -19.11
C GLN A 1014 4.34 15.73 -20.23
N THR A 1015 3.44 14.76 -20.40
CA THR A 1015 2.44 14.74 -21.46
C THR A 1015 1.05 14.56 -20.88
N VAL A 1016 0.05 15.16 -21.53
CA VAL A 1016 -1.34 15.11 -21.08
C VAL A 1016 -2.24 14.83 -22.28
N VAL A 1017 -3.05 13.76 -22.19
CA VAL A 1017 -4.09 13.47 -23.17
C VAL A 1017 -5.32 14.32 -22.91
N VAL A 1018 -5.89 14.90 -23.95
CA VAL A 1018 -7.12 15.69 -23.90
C VAL A 1018 -8.22 14.98 -24.69
N VAL A 1019 -9.31 14.62 -24.02
CA VAL A 1019 -10.47 13.97 -24.64
C VAL A 1019 -11.68 14.90 -24.60
N ARG A 1020 -12.31 15.13 -25.75
CA ARG A 1020 -13.59 15.86 -25.78
C ARG A 1020 -14.67 15.00 -25.15
N ALA A 1021 -15.36 15.54 -24.14
CA ALA A 1021 -16.65 15.00 -23.75
C ALA A 1021 -17.61 15.12 -24.95
N ARG A 1022 -18.48 14.12 -25.09
CA ARG A 1022 -19.61 14.09 -26.02
C ARG A 1022 -20.89 14.11 -25.19
#